data_AF-A0A9W9W810-F1
#
_entry.id   AF-A0A9W9W810-F1
#
_cell.length_a   1.000
_cell.length_b   1.000
_cell.length_c   1.000
_cell.angle_alpha   90.00
_cell.angle_beta   90.00
_cell.angle_gamma   90.00
#
_symmetry.space_group_name_H-M   'P 1'
#
loop_
_entity.id
_entity.type
_entity.pdbx_description
1 polymer ?
#
loop_
_entity_poly.entity_id
_entity_poly.type
_entity_poly.pdbx_seq_one_letter_code
_entity_poly.pdbx_strand_id
1 'polypeptide(L)'
;MRPLRFWATFLPFAIILLGDLTCAQQSLPSCATQCLTDLLLKSACSPTDQACICTNVDLNEGLSSCVSANCTIKEGLTTLNVTNTECGAPIRDHTSLSIVIPAVGLCVLVFVALRIYTRLVIKKLEIGLDDWATILLGCIMVPVNVGSILLGKAGLGKDMWTLEFTSITRILYLFYIQELLYITCISLTKICFLLFYLRIFPSDRMRHVIKASCVVTVCYGLTFLFAFAFQCSPVSFNWNGWAGEHVGKCVQTNPLVVAAAAINIVLDVYVISLPIPKVLKLQASITTKIQVIFMFGVGFLITGVSIYRTIMLKLFATSTNPTWDNAAGGYWQNNLAHLGQSRRGGQMAVLAIATKILYNIYLHPLANFPGPKIYAASSFPVALAQLSGKYHLFTQKAHDEYGTVVRISPNELSFISATAWNHIYSRHQGNPPLPRDKTFFNDMLVDKKTLTMADPENHARLRKAMNPAFSPRALASQEPILQQNVELFLNKLQGHATNGLQLDLRLWYNYITFDMIGDLAFGESFGCLDSSGFHAWVQFVVDYFYVATLLQVVHRFSPLNKLLTALIPPSLMEQKKKHAELTAEKVNRRMKRRTDRLDFIHPLIEARDNGAIATDEIEQQASILILAGGETTSIALTSATYLLLQNPEKMENLTKELHTHFQHESEIDVSSMNKLIYLQAVIQETLRMFPPITNGFPRQTIIGGVQIDGHVVPDQTVVNVSHWSAYRSERNFSRPAEFLPERWLGEDLQFATDAKEVFQPFSVGPQSCVGKKFAYDSMKIILARTLWRFDMKLESTSKEKYSQPQVSYVSFHQSPLLVTLVERGA
;
A
#
# COMPACT_ATOMS: atom_id res chain seq x y z
N MET A 1 45.73 3.36 18.26
CA MET A 1 45.43 2.03 18.81
C MET A 1 46.75 1.36 19.22
N ARG A 2 46.91 0.93 20.49
CA ARG A 2 48.08 0.11 20.90
C ARG A 2 47.85 -1.32 20.38
N PRO A 3 48.84 -2.01 19.79
CA PRO A 3 48.64 -3.30 19.13
C PRO A 3 48.75 -4.50 20.12
N LEU A 4 48.21 -4.41 21.34
CA LEU A 4 48.62 -5.33 22.43
C LEU A 4 47.50 -5.85 23.34
N ARG A 5 46.24 -5.91 22.88
CA ARG A 5 45.16 -6.58 23.64
C ARG A 5 44.27 -7.50 22.78
N PHE A 6 44.79 -8.01 21.67
CA PHE A 6 44.01 -8.81 20.71
C PHE A 6 43.74 -10.26 21.15
N TRP A 7 44.42 -10.76 22.19
CA TRP A 7 44.77 -12.19 22.25
C TRP A 7 44.25 -12.97 23.46
N ALA A 8 43.61 -12.34 24.46
CA ALA A 8 43.41 -13.02 25.74
C ALA A 8 42.08 -13.76 25.94
N THR A 9 41.09 -13.68 25.06
CA THR A 9 39.75 -14.24 25.39
C THR A 9 38.92 -14.64 24.16
N PHE A 10 39.21 -15.79 23.55
CA PHE A 10 38.28 -16.45 22.63
C PHE A 10 38.04 -17.90 23.06
N LEU A 11 36.91 -18.11 23.74
CA LEU A 11 36.19 -19.38 23.83
C LEU A 11 34.70 -19.02 23.91
N PRO A 12 33.83 -19.71 23.16
CA PRO A 12 33.07 -20.79 23.81
C PRO A 12 32.74 -22.02 22.92
N PHE A 13 32.69 -23.19 23.59
CA PHE A 13 31.82 -24.36 23.42
C PHE A 13 31.37 -24.86 22.02
N ALA A 14 31.99 -26.01 21.65
CA ALA A 14 31.41 -27.29 21.16
C ALA A 14 30.52 -27.37 19.89
N ILE A 15 30.90 -28.22 18.91
CA ILE A 15 30.42 -29.62 18.67
C ILE A 15 31.06 -30.19 17.37
N ILE A 16 31.33 -31.50 17.42
CA ILE A 16 31.98 -32.44 16.50
C ILE A 16 31.57 -32.36 15.02
N LEU A 17 32.55 -32.43 14.11
CA LEU A 17 32.55 -33.31 12.92
C LEU A 17 33.99 -33.50 12.40
N LEU A 18 34.34 -34.77 12.14
CA LEU A 18 35.67 -35.28 11.81
C LEU A 18 36.25 -34.66 10.53
N GLY A 19 37.45 -34.07 10.61
CA GLY A 19 38.30 -33.72 9.48
C GLY A 19 39.78 -33.82 9.86
N ASP A 20 40.62 -34.38 8.99
CA ASP A 20 42.05 -34.59 9.26
C ASP A 20 42.83 -33.26 9.34
N LEU A 21 43.36 -32.93 10.54
CA LEU A 21 44.21 -31.77 10.85
C LEU A 21 45.53 -31.69 10.05
N THR A 22 45.89 -32.74 9.30
CA THR A 22 47.10 -32.75 8.47
C THR A 22 47.05 -31.70 7.34
N CYS A 23 45.85 -31.26 6.94
CA CYS A 23 45.67 -30.19 5.95
C CYS A 23 45.85 -28.78 6.55
N ALA A 24 45.38 -28.57 7.79
CA ALA A 24 45.43 -27.27 8.46
C ALA A 24 46.87 -26.79 8.73
N GLN A 25 47.78 -27.70 9.06
CA GLN A 25 49.20 -27.40 9.32
C GLN A 25 49.96 -26.91 8.07
N GLN A 26 49.46 -27.19 6.86
CA GLN A 26 49.99 -26.62 5.60
C GLN A 26 49.49 -25.19 5.32
N SER A 27 48.41 -24.75 5.96
CA SER A 27 47.78 -23.43 5.74
C SER A 27 48.17 -22.37 6.78
N LEU A 28 48.82 -22.77 7.88
CA LEU A 28 49.29 -21.86 8.92
C LEU A 28 50.59 -21.15 8.53
N PRO A 29 50.75 -19.86 8.86
CA PRO A 29 52.03 -19.16 8.73
C PRO A 29 53.14 -19.86 9.53
N SER A 30 54.38 -19.81 9.03
CA SER A 30 55.52 -20.49 9.64
C SER A 30 55.76 -20.10 11.10
N CYS A 31 55.52 -18.84 11.48
CA CYS A 31 55.62 -18.36 12.85
C CYS A 31 54.57 -19.01 13.77
N ALA A 32 53.33 -19.21 13.28
CA ALA A 32 52.25 -19.80 14.04
C ALA A 32 52.42 -21.31 14.18
N THR A 33 52.94 -21.97 13.14
CA THR A 33 53.29 -23.40 13.17
C THR A 33 54.37 -23.68 14.22
N GLN A 34 55.37 -22.81 14.36
CA GLN A 34 56.40 -22.93 15.42
C GLN A 34 55.81 -22.77 16.82
N CYS A 35 54.96 -21.76 17.03
CA CYS A 35 54.26 -21.54 18.30
C CYS A 35 53.37 -22.74 18.67
N LEU A 36 52.59 -23.25 17.73
CA LEU A 36 51.69 -24.38 17.95
C LEU A 36 52.47 -25.66 18.26
N THR A 37 53.56 -25.92 17.54
CA THR A 37 54.39 -27.13 17.75
C THR A 37 55.06 -27.13 19.14
N ASP A 38 55.65 -26.01 19.56
CA ASP A 38 56.31 -25.91 20.87
C ASP A 38 55.32 -26.04 22.04
N LEU A 39 54.10 -25.54 21.88
CA LEU A 39 53.05 -25.66 22.90
C LEU A 39 52.41 -27.04 22.92
N LEU A 40 52.23 -27.70 21.76
CA LEU A 40 51.72 -29.07 21.68
C LEU A 40 52.66 -30.05 22.39
N LEU A 41 53.97 -29.88 22.24
CA LEU A 41 55.00 -30.67 22.95
C LEU A 41 54.94 -30.53 24.47
N LYS A 42 54.39 -29.42 24.98
CA LYS A 42 54.22 -29.12 26.41
C LYS A 42 52.81 -29.43 26.92
N SER A 43 51.87 -29.76 26.01
CA SER A 43 50.47 -30.02 26.33
C SER A 43 50.17 -31.51 26.42
N ALA A 44 49.02 -31.86 27.01
CA ALA A 44 48.52 -33.23 27.03
C ALA A 44 47.77 -33.64 25.74
N CYS A 45 47.62 -32.74 24.75
CA CYS A 45 46.89 -33.00 23.52
C CYS A 45 47.78 -33.67 22.46
N SER A 46 47.27 -34.70 21.78
CA SER A 46 47.94 -35.28 20.61
C SER A 46 47.86 -34.30 19.42
N PRO A 47 48.89 -34.23 18.55
CA PRO A 47 48.85 -33.44 17.31
C PRO A 47 47.70 -33.82 16.36
N THR A 48 47.13 -35.02 16.51
CA THR A 48 45.99 -35.52 15.73
C THR A 48 44.64 -35.37 16.44
N ASP A 49 44.62 -34.96 17.70
CA ASP A 49 43.40 -34.82 18.49
C ASP A 49 42.84 -33.39 18.41
N GLN A 50 42.09 -33.15 17.33
CA GLN A 50 41.44 -31.88 17.05
C GLN A 50 40.50 -31.43 18.17
N ALA A 51 39.77 -32.37 18.79
CA ALA A 51 38.85 -32.05 19.86
C ALA A 51 39.59 -31.52 21.10
N CYS A 52 40.71 -32.14 21.47
CA CYS A 52 41.56 -31.66 22.55
C CYS A 52 42.14 -30.28 22.24
N ILE A 53 42.70 -30.08 21.05
CA ILE A 53 43.32 -28.81 20.65
C ILE A 53 42.30 -27.65 20.68
N CYS A 54 41.11 -27.88 20.14
CA CYS A 54 40.06 -26.87 20.07
C CYS A 54 39.39 -26.56 21.43
N THR A 55 39.47 -27.46 22.41
CA THR A 55 38.80 -27.29 23.72
C THR A 55 39.76 -26.96 24.87
N ASN A 56 41.07 -27.09 24.67
CA ASN A 56 42.08 -26.83 25.70
C ASN A 56 42.34 -25.32 25.86
N VAL A 57 41.93 -24.76 26.99
CA VAL A 57 42.01 -23.32 27.29
C VAL A 57 43.46 -22.85 27.40
N ASP A 58 44.29 -23.57 28.15
CA ASP A 58 45.69 -23.20 28.40
C ASP A 58 46.53 -23.23 27.11
N LEU A 59 46.26 -24.21 26.24
CA LEU A 59 46.89 -24.32 24.93
C LEU A 59 46.52 -23.12 24.04
N ASN A 60 45.24 -22.75 24.01
CA ASN A 60 44.75 -21.65 23.18
C ASN A 60 45.22 -20.27 23.68
N GLU A 61 45.25 -20.03 25.01
CA GLU A 61 45.80 -18.81 25.59
C GLU A 61 47.32 -18.70 25.37
N GLY A 62 48.03 -19.82 25.53
CA GLY A 62 49.46 -19.93 25.23
C GLY A 62 49.77 -19.67 23.76
N LEU A 63 48.98 -20.26 22.84
CA LEU A 63 49.13 -20.10 21.40
C LEU A 63 48.92 -18.64 21.01
N SER A 64 47.85 -18.05 21.53
CA SER A 64 47.52 -16.66 21.30
C SER A 64 48.60 -15.71 21.81
N SER A 65 49.20 -16.00 22.96
CA SER A 65 50.31 -15.22 23.53
C SER A 65 51.59 -15.35 22.69
N CYS A 66 51.92 -16.56 22.23
CA CYS A 66 53.09 -16.81 21.39
C CYS A 66 52.97 -16.14 20.00
N VAL A 67 51.82 -16.30 19.34
CA VAL A 67 51.53 -15.68 18.03
C VAL A 67 51.58 -14.15 18.16
N SER A 68 51.06 -13.59 19.26
CA SER A 68 51.13 -12.14 19.49
C SER A 68 52.53 -11.57 19.63
N ALA A 69 53.47 -12.39 20.13
CA ALA A 69 54.85 -11.98 20.35
C ALA A 69 55.72 -12.16 19.11
N ASN A 70 55.45 -13.21 18.32
CA ASN A 70 56.37 -13.70 17.28
C ASN A 70 55.83 -13.59 15.84
N CYS A 71 54.53 -13.33 15.63
CA CYS A 71 53.94 -13.20 14.29
C CYS A 71 53.53 -11.75 13.97
N THR A 72 53.43 -11.43 12.67
CA THR A 72 52.79 -10.18 12.21
C THR A 72 51.28 -10.22 12.47
N ILE A 73 50.64 -9.04 12.47
CA ILE A 73 49.19 -8.93 12.71
C ILE A 73 48.37 -9.67 11.62
N LYS A 74 48.83 -9.63 10.36
CA LYS A 74 48.18 -10.36 9.26
C LYS A 74 48.30 -11.88 9.45
N GLU A 75 49.49 -12.38 9.78
CA GLU A 75 49.70 -13.80 10.09
C GLU A 75 48.88 -14.24 11.31
N GLY A 76 48.75 -13.36 12.30
CA GLY A 76 47.91 -13.59 13.46
C GLY A 76 46.42 -13.73 13.13
N LEU A 77 45.88 -12.85 12.27
CA LEU A 77 44.50 -12.95 11.79
C LEU A 77 44.28 -14.18 10.90
N THR A 78 45.25 -14.54 10.05
CA THR A 78 45.22 -15.79 9.28
C THR A 78 45.19 -17.01 10.21
N THR A 79 46.01 -16.99 11.26
CA THR A 79 46.03 -18.05 12.28
C THR A 79 44.68 -18.17 12.98
N LEU A 80 44.06 -17.04 13.37
CA LEU A 80 42.72 -17.03 13.94
C LEU A 80 41.66 -17.55 12.97
N ASN A 81 41.77 -17.24 11.68
CA ASN A 81 40.83 -17.72 10.67
C ASN A 81 40.91 -19.24 10.48
N VAL A 82 42.13 -19.76 10.31
CA VAL A 82 42.38 -21.19 10.14
C VAL A 82 41.96 -21.95 11.40
N THR A 83 42.44 -21.55 12.58
CA THR A 83 42.13 -22.25 13.85
C THR A 83 40.65 -22.24 14.19
N ASN A 84 39.94 -21.10 14.06
CA ASN A 84 38.51 -21.05 14.35
C ASN A 84 37.65 -21.79 13.32
N THR A 85 38.04 -21.76 12.03
CA THR A 85 37.33 -22.51 10.97
C THR A 85 37.47 -24.01 11.17
N GLU A 86 38.70 -24.48 11.45
CA GLU A 86 38.98 -25.89 11.71
C GLU A 86 38.33 -26.37 13.02
N CYS A 87 38.23 -25.51 14.04
CA CYS A 87 37.53 -25.83 15.28
C CYS A 87 35.99 -25.74 15.18
N GLY A 88 35.43 -25.48 13.99
CA GLY A 88 33.98 -25.41 13.78
C GLY A 88 33.31 -24.23 14.50
N ALA A 89 34.04 -23.16 14.79
CA ALA A 89 33.48 -21.99 15.47
C ALA A 89 32.38 -21.34 14.60
N PRO A 90 31.24 -20.94 15.18
CA PRO A 90 30.16 -20.34 14.42
C PRO A 90 30.61 -19.01 13.81
N ILE A 91 30.51 -18.88 12.48
CA ILE A 91 30.74 -17.60 11.78
C ILE A 91 29.55 -16.68 12.07
N ARG A 92 29.81 -15.57 12.76
CA ARG A 92 28.76 -14.66 13.19
C ARG A 92 28.59 -13.51 12.19
N ASP A 93 27.35 -13.24 11.79
CA ASP A 93 27.00 -12.17 10.83
C ASP A 93 25.79 -11.34 11.31
N HIS A 94 26.03 -10.06 11.55
CA HIS A 94 25.06 -9.03 11.94
C HIS A 94 24.99 -7.89 10.90
N THR A 95 25.45 -8.11 9.67
CA THR A 95 25.46 -7.08 8.61
C THR A 95 24.07 -6.52 8.30
N SER A 96 22.99 -7.28 8.54
CA SER A 96 21.59 -6.83 8.42
C SER A 96 21.25 -5.63 9.32
N LEU A 97 21.91 -5.49 10.48
CA LEU A 97 21.76 -4.32 11.36
C LEU A 97 22.23 -3.02 10.69
N SER A 98 23.16 -3.10 9.72
CA SER A 98 23.66 -1.94 8.99
C SER A 98 22.63 -1.34 8.00
N ILE A 99 21.57 -2.09 7.66
CA ILE A 99 20.47 -1.63 6.77
C ILE A 99 19.42 -0.81 7.53
N VAL A 100 19.26 -1.06 8.84
CA VAL A 100 18.25 -0.39 9.69
C VAL A 100 18.59 1.08 9.92
N ILE A 101 19.89 1.41 10.06
CA ILE A 101 20.38 2.77 10.30
C ILE A 101 19.97 3.76 9.19
N PRO A 102 20.21 3.46 7.89
CA PRO A 102 19.73 4.27 6.77
C PRO A 102 18.23 4.49 6.74
N ALA A 103 17.43 3.50 7.16
CA ALA A 103 15.98 3.60 7.16
C ALA A 103 15.48 4.68 8.13
N VAL A 104 16.10 4.78 9.33
CA VAL A 104 15.77 5.82 10.30
C VAL A 104 16.29 7.19 9.86
N GLY A 105 17.49 7.27 9.27
CA GLY A 105 18.00 8.53 8.71
C GLY A 105 17.17 9.05 7.54
N LEU A 106 16.57 8.17 6.73
CA LEU A 106 15.63 8.55 5.67
C LEU A 106 14.38 9.22 6.24
N CYS A 107 13.85 8.73 7.38
CA CYS A 107 12.73 9.39 8.06
C CYS A 107 13.07 10.83 8.45
N VAL A 108 14.31 11.10 8.90
CA VAL A 108 14.74 12.47 9.25
C VAL A 108 14.78 13.39 8.03
N LEU A 109 15.25 12.90 6.88
CA LEU A 109 15.21 13.66 5.62
C LEU A 109 13.78 13.98 5.19
N VAL A 110 12.84 13.05 5.36
CA VAL A 110 11.40 13.28 5.14
C VAL A 110 10.89 14.38 6.09
N PHE A 111 11.29 14.40 7.35
CA PHE A 111 10.89 15.47 8.29
C PHE A 111 11.47 16.83 7.92
N VAL A 112 12.72 16.90 7.45
CA VAL A 112 13.31 18.14 6.93
C VAL A 112 12.52 18.63 5.71
N ALA A 113 12.18 17.75 4.77
CA ALA A 113 11.37 18.07 3.61
C ALA A 113 9.96 18.56 4.00
N LEU A 114 9.28 17.86 4.92
CA LEU A 114 7.96 18.25 5.44
C LEU A 114 8.01 19.60 6.15
N ARG A 115 9.07 19.90 6.89
CA ARG A 115 9.27 21.19 7.56
C ARG A 115 9.39 22.33 6.56
N ILE A 116 10.20 22.15 5.51
CA ILE A 116 10.40 23.15 4.44
C ILE A 116 9.09 23.34 3.67
N TYR A 117 8.42 22.25 3.30
CA TYR A 117 7.13 22.28 2.62
C TYR A 117 6.07 23.04 3.43
N THR A 118 5.96 22.75 4.73
CA THR A 118 5.03 23.45 5.62
C THR A 118 5.32 24.94 5.71
N ARG A 119 6.61 25.32 5.75
CA ARG A 119 7.05 26.72 5.80
C ARG A 119 6.74 27.49 4.52
N LEU A 120 7.17 26.96 3.37
CA LEU A 120 7.09 27.64 2.07
C LEU A 120 5.71 27.56 1.46
N VAL A 121 5.07 26.39 1.52
CA VAL A 121 3.81 26.12 0.79
C VAL A 121 2.58 26.39 1.65
N ILE A 122 2.57 25.90 2.90
CA ILE A 122 1.40 26.05 3.77
C ILE A 122 1.35 27.43 4.42
N LYS A 123 2.45 27.85 5.04
CA LYS A 123 2.49 29.11 5.80
C LYS A 123 2.96 30.31 4.99
N LYS A 124 3.56 30.11 3.81
CA LYS A 124 4.18 31.17 2.97
C LYS A 124 5.11 32.10 3.75
N LEU A 125 5.87 31.53 4.67
CA LEU A 125 6.81 32.29 5.50
C LEU A 125 8.22 32.18 4.94
N GLU A 126 8.99 33.25 5.09
CA GLU A 126 10.41 33.28 4.75
C GLU A 126 11.22 32.25 5.57
N ILE A 127 12.28 31.74 4.94
CA ILE A 127 13.19 30.76 5.52
C ILE A 127 14.08 31.47 6.55
N GLY A 128 13.93 31.10 7.82
CA GLY A 128 14.76 31.64 8.89
C GLY A 128 16.15 30.99 8.92
N LEU A 129 17.09 31.58 9.68
CA LEU A 129 18.41 30.98 9.93
C LEU A 129 18.30 29.58 10.56
N ASP A 130 17.26 29.32 11.37
CA ASP A 130 16.99 28.01 11.95
C ASP A 130 16.62 26.96 10.89
N ASP A 131 15.93 27.39 9.83
CA ASP A 131 15.53 26.54 8.73
C ASP A 131 16.74 26.24 7.80
N TRP A 132 17.62 27.23 7.54
CA TRP A 132 18.88 27.02 6.82
C TRP A 132 19.83 26.06 7.54
N ALA A 133 19.98 26.20 8.86
CA ALA A 133 20.78 25.27 9.65
C ALA A 133 20.19 23.84 9.61
N THR A 134 18.87 23.72 9.56
CA THR A 134 18.17 22.43 9.43
C THR A 134 18.39 21.80 8.05
N ILE A 135 18.40 22.59 6.98
CA ILE A 135 18.73 22.12 5.62
C ILE A 135 20.16 21.62 5.56
N LEU A 136 21.11 22.40 6.07
CA LEU A 136 22.53 22.03 6.10
C LEU A 136 22.76 20.73 6.88
N LEU A 137 22.10 20.57 8.03
CA LEU A 137 22.11 19.33 8.79
C LEU A 137 21.56 18.16 7.96
N GLY A 138 20.43 18.35 7.26
CA GLY A 138 19.86 17.35 6.36
C GLY A 138 20.82 16.92 5.24
N CYS A 139 21.52 17.87 4.62
CA CYS A 139 22.52 17.59 3.59
C CYS A 139 23.69 16.74 4.12
N ILE A 140 24.18 17.02 5.34
CA ILE A 140 25.28 16.28 5.97
C ILE A 140 24.83 14.89 6.45
N MET A 141 23.54 14.71 6.73
CA MET A 141 23.00 13.39 7.07
C MET A 141 22.99 12.41 5.89
N VAL A 142 22.94 12.88 4.64
CA VAL A 142 22.98 12.00 3.46
C VAL A 142 24.29 11.17 3.43
N PRO A 143 25.50 11.76 3.47
CA PRO A 143 26.74 10.97 3.50
C PRO A 143 26.90 10.12 4.76
N VAL A 144 26.31 10.50 5.90
CA VAL A 144 26.25 9.65 7.11
C VAL A 144 25.48 8.34 6.83
N ASN A 145 24.30 8.45 6.21
CA ASN A 145 23.48 7.30 5.84
C ASN A 145 24.15 6.44 4.78
N VAL A 146 24.70 7.05 3.73
CA VAL A 146 25.40 6.34 2.66
C VAL A 146 26.61 5.58 3.22
N GLY A 147 27.44 6.23 4.05
CA GLY A 147 28.59 5.55 4.63
C GLY A 147 28.22 4.43 5.61
N SER A 148 27.06 4.50 6.27
CA SER A 148 26.54 3.38 7.08
C SER A 148 26.19 2.14 6.21
N ILE A 149 25.60 2.35 5.02
CA ILE A 149 25.37 1.27 4.05
C ILE A 149 26.71 0.69 3.57
N LEU A 150 27.66 1.56 3.24
CA LEU A 150 28.98 1.15 2.76
C LEU A 150 29.77 0.37 3.82
N LEU A 151 29.61 0.71 5.10
CA LEU A 151 30.21 -0.03 6.22
C LEU A 151 29.65 -1.46 6.30
N GLY A 152 28.32 -1.64 6.22
CA GLY A 152 27.71 -2.97 6.18
C GLY A 152 28.19 -3.80 4.99
N LYS A 153 28.27 -3.18 3.79
CA LYS A 153 28.80 -3.83 2.58
C LYS A 153 30.28 -4.18 2.69
N ALA A 154 31.07 -3.42 3.45
CA ALA A 154 32.48 -3.71 3.69
C ALA A 154 32.69 -4.84 4.72
N GLY A 155 31.63 -5.35 5.33
CA GLY A 155 31.69 -6.46 6.29
C GLY A 155 31.60 -6.05 7.76
N LEU A 156 31.17 -4.82 8.07
CA LEU A 156 30.89 -4.42 9.44
C LEU A 156 29.77 -5.28 10.04
N GLY A 157 30.01 -5.86 11.22
CA GLY A 157 29.13 -6.88 11.81
C GLY A 157 29.50 -8.31 11.44
N LYS A 158 30.69 -8.54 10.89
CA LYS A 158 31.33 -9.87 10.83
C LYS A 158 32.54 -9.92 11.75
N ASP A 159 32.90 -11.14 12.14
CA ASP A 159 34.14 -11.42 12.85
C ASP A 159 35.37 -10.94 12.05
N MET A 160 36.27 -10.19 12.69
CA MET A 160 37.39 -9.53 12.00
C MET A 160 38.30 -10.50 11.23
N TRP A 161 38.46 -11.74 11.71
CA TRP A 161 39.27 -12.78 11.08
C TRP A 161 38.63 -13.40 9.82
N THR A 162 37.33 -13.16 9.60
CA THR A 162 36.62 -13.61 8.39
C THR A 162 36.71 -12.61 7.22
N LEU A 163 37.29 -11.43 7.47
CA LEU A 163 37.35 -10.33 6.51
C LEU A 163 38.66 -10.33 5.73
N GLU A 164 38.57 -9.92 4.47
CA GLU A 164 39.76 -9.61 3.67
C GLU A 164 40.48 -8.39 4.27
N PHE A 165 41.83 -8.39 4.23
CA PHE A 165 42.63 -7.29 4.78
C PHE A 165 42.31 -5.93 4.14
N THR A 166 41.93 -5.91 2.86
CA THR A 166 41.50 -4.70 2.15
C THR A 166 40.17 -4.16 2.70
N SER A 167 39.25 -5.05 3.07
CA SER A 167 37.97 -4.72 3.71
C SER A 167 38.17 -4.10 5.09
N ILE A 168 39.14 -4.58 5.88
CA ILE A 168 39.49 -3.99 7.19
C ILE A 168 39.94 -2.53 7.03
N THR A 169 40.87 -2.28 6.09
CA THR A 169 41.33 -0.92 5.76
C THR A 169 40.16 -0.03 5.31
N ARG A 170 39.25 -0.56 4.49
CA ARG A 170 38.05 0.16 4.02
C ARG A 170 37.07 0.49 5.16
N ILE A 171 36.87 -0.42 6.10
CA ILE A 171 36.04 -0.20 7.29
C ILE A 171 36.62 0.93 8.14
N LEU A 172 37.93 0.91 8.42
CA LEU A 172 38.60 1.95 9.22
C LEU A 172 38.56 3.32 8.54
N TYR A 173 38.73 3.36 7.21
CA TYR A 173 38.61 4.58 6.43
C TYR A 173 37.18 5.17 6.50
N LEU A 174 36.16 4.32 6.37
CA LEU A 174 34.77 4.74 6.51
C LEU A 174 34.44 5.19 7.94
N PHE A 175 34.99 4.54 8.97
CA PHE A 175 34.84 5.00 10.36
C PHE A 175 35.42 6.38 10.59
N TYR A 176 36.60 6.65 10.06
CA TYR A 176 37.22 7.97 10.13
C TYR A 176 36.31 9.05 9.52
N ILE A 177 35.75 8.81 8.33
CA ILE A 177 34.81 9.76 7.69
C ILE A 177 33.54 9.93 8.54
N GLN A 178 32.97 8.84 9.03
CA GLN A 178 31.75 8.87 9.84
C GLN A 178 31.94 9.63 11.15
N GLU A 179 33.11 9.53 11.79
CA GLU A 179 33.43 10.26 13.01
C GLU A 179 33.42 11.79 12.81
N LEU A 180 34.00 12.27 11.71
CA LEU A 180 34.00 13.69 11.35
C LEU A 180 32.59 14.21 11.03
N LEU A 181 31.82 13.45 10.25
CA LEU A 181 30.45 13.80 9.90
C LEU A 181 29.56 13.82 11.16
N TYR A 182 29.76 12.88 12.06
CA TYR A 182 29.02 12.80 13.32
C TYR A 182 29.23 14.05 14.19
N ILE A 183 30.48 14.49 14.39
CA ILE A 183 30.81 15.68 15.20
C ILE A 183 30.20 16.94 14.61
N THR A 184 30.18 17.02 13.28
CA THR A 184 29.53 18.10 12.55
C THR A 184 28.01 18.08 12.79
N CYS A 185 27.38 16.92 12.70
CA CYS A 185 25.95 16.74 12.96
C CYS A 185 25.53 17.15 14.38
N ILE A 186 26.25 16.70 15.42
CA ILE A 186 25.89 17.04 16.81
C ILE A 186 26.04 18.54 17.11
N SER A 187 26.99 19.21 16.46
CA SER A 187 27.25 20.64 16.62
C SER A 187 26.18 21.46 15.91
N LEU A 188 25.86 21.11 14.66
CA LEU A 188 24.79 21.76 13.89
C LEU A 188 23.40 21.56 14.51
N THR A 189 23.15 20.41 15.13
CA THR A 189 21.89 20.15 15.84
C THR A 189 21.66 21.14 16.97
N LYS A 190 22.69 21.38 17.79
CA LYS A 190 22.64 22.37 18.88
C LYS A 190 22.46 23.79 18.33
N ILE A 191 23.15 24.12 17.25
CA ILE A 191 22.98 25.41 16.56
C ILE A 191 21.53 25.58 16.07
N CYS A 192 20.90 24.55 15.52
CA CYS A 192 19.48 24.58 15.14
C CYS A 192 18.56 24.90 16.33
N PHE A 193 18.81 24.29 17.50
CA PHE A 193 18.06 24.58 18.73
C PHE A 193 18.26 26.02 19.20
N LEU A 194 19.49 26.51 19.21
CA LEU A 194 19.82 27.86 19.65
C LEU A 194 19.25 28.93 18.72
N LEU A 195 19.32 28.75 17.40
CA LEU A 195 18.71 29.67 16.43
C LEU A 195 17.18 29.69 16.56
N PHE A 196 16.58 28.53 16.85
CA PHE A 196 15.16 28.45 17.15
C PHE A 196 14.79 29.19 18.45
N TYR A 197 15.61 29.10 19.50
CA TYR A 197 15.40 29.87 20.74
C TYR A 197 15.54 31.37 20.52
N LEU A 198 16.50 31.79 19.69
CA LEU A 198 16.69 33.20 19.33
C LEU A 198 15.43 33.79 18.67
N ARG A 199 14.70 32.96 17.92
CA ARG A 199 13.45 33.32 17.27
C ARG A 199 12.27 33.39 18.24
N ILE A 200 12.18 32.49 19.22
CA ILE A 200 11.05 32.42 20.17
C ILE A 200 11.14 33.49 21.26
N PHE A 201 12.32 33.71 21.83
CA PHE A 201 12.45 34.56 23.00
C PHE A 201 12.81 35.99 22.60
N PRO A 202 11.95 36.99 22.92
CA PRO A 202 12.19 38.38 22.55
C PRO A 202 13.14 39.14 23.50
N SER A 203 13.44 38.60 24.69
CA SER A 203 14.23 39.29 25.73
C SER A 203 15.70 39.47 25.33
N ASP A 204 16.20 40.71 25.35
CA ASP A 204 17.58 41.04 24.95
C ASP A 204 18.65 40.31 25.75
N ARG A 205 18.45 40.16 27.08
CA ARG A 205 19.37 39.39 27.93
C ARG A 205 19.44 37.93 27.50
N MET A 206 18.30 37.32 27.17
CA MET A 206 18.24 35.93 26.70
C MET A 206 18.87 35.79 25.32
N ARG A 207 18.66 36.77 24.43
CA ARG A 207 19.26 36.78 23.09
C ARG A 207 20.79 36.85 23.13
N HIS A 208 21.36 37.65 24.02
CA HIS A 208 22.82 37.68 24.22
C HIS A 208 23.36 36.34 24.73
N VAL A 209 22.69 35.72 25.71
CA VAL A 209 23.06 34.39 26.21
C VAL A 209 23.00 33.33 25.11
N ILE A 210 21.95 33.33 24.28
CA ILE A 210 21.81 32.38 23.16
C ILE A 210 22.91 32.61 22.11
N LYS A 211 23.20 33.86 21.75
CA LYS A 211 24.29 34.18 20.80
C LYS A 211 25.65 33.72 21.32
N ALA A 212 25.95 33.97 22.59
CA ALA A 212 27.18 33.46 23.23
C ALA A 212 27.23 31.92 23.21
N SER A 213 26.10 31.26 23.48
CA SER A 213 25.97 29.80 23.42
C SER A 213 26.23 29.23 22.02
N CYS A 214 25.81 29.95 20.97
CA CYS A 214 26.13 29.59 19.58
C CYS A 214 27.64 29.60 19.35
N VAL A 215 28.34 30.65 19.80
CA VAL A 215 29.80 30.76 19.67
C VAL A 215 30.49 29.60 20.37
N VAL A 216 30.11 29.31 21.62
CA VAL A 216 30.67 28.18 22.39
C VAL A 216 30.47 26.85 21.67
N THR A 217 29.28 26.64 21.10
CA THR A 217 28.96 25.41 20.36
C THR A 217 29.77 25.29 19.07
N VAL A 218 29.98 26.39 18.34
CA VAL A 218 30.81 26.42 17.14
C VAL A 218 32.27 26.16 17.48
N CYS A 219 32.80 26.78 18.53
CA CYS A 219 34.15 26.54 19.02
C CYS A 219 34.35 25.06 19.38
N TYR A 220 33.43 24.47 20.14
CA TYR A 220 33.44 23.03 20.44
C TYR A 220 33.52 22.19 19.15
N GLY A 221 32.61 22.45 18.20
CA GLY A 221 32.56 21.71 16.94
C GLY A 221 33.86 21.80 16.15
N LEU A 222 34.42 23.00 16.00
CA LEU A 222 35.67 23.22 15.26
C LEU A 222 36.88 22.61 15.95
N THR A 223 37.00 22.76 17.27
CA THR A 223 38.13 22.22 18.04
C THR A 223 38.19 20.70 17.94
N PHE A 224 37.06 20.02 18.16
CA PHE A 224 37.05 18.56 18.09
C PHE A 224 37.11 18.06 16.65
N LEU A 225 36.45 18.71 15.68
CA LEU A 225 36.60 18.35 14.27
C LEU A 225 38.07 18.38 13.84
N PHE A 226 38.82 19.42 14.24
CA PHE A 226 40.26 19.52 13.99
C PHE A 226 41.03 18.40 14.71
N ALA A 227 40.76 18.18 16.00
CA ALA A 227 41.45 17.16 16.79
C ALA A 227 41.25 15.73 16.23
N PHE A 228 40.06 15.40 15.72
CA PHE A 228 39.77 14.10 15.10
C PHE A 228 40.31 13.99 13.67
N ALA A 229 40.26 15.07 12.88
CA ALA A 229 40.82 15.07 11.53
C ALA A 229 42.34 14.85 11.53
N PHE A 230 43.03 15.40 12.53
CA PHE A 230 44.49 15.33 12.65
C PHE A 230 44.95 14.45 13.81
N GLN A 231 44.13 13.47 14.24
CA GLN A 231 44.47 12.61 15.38
C GLN A 231 45.70 11.71 15.16
N CYS A 232 46.12 11.50 13.92
CA CYS A 232 47.32 10.75 13.55
C CYS A 232 48.19 11.50 12.53
N SER A 233 49.50 11.29 12.61
CA SER A 233 50.49 11.79 11.65
C SER A 233 51.29 10.64 11.04
N PRO A 234 51.21 10.41 9.71
CA PRO A 234 50.31 11.04 8.74
C PRO A 234 48.83 10.66 8.96
N VAL A 235 47.88 11.44 8.43
CA VAL A 235 46.43 11.19 8.60
C VAL A 235 46.00 9.80 8.12
N SER A 236 46.64 9.29 7.07
CA SER A 236 46.41 7.95 6.51
C SER A 236 46.72 6.82 7.47
N PHE A 237 47.50 7.09 8.52
CA PHE A 237 47.79 6.12 9.57
C PHE A 237 46.53 5.72 10.37
N ASN A 238 45.44 6.51 10.32
CA ASN A 238 44.15 6.14 10.91
C ASN A 238 43.58 4.83 10.36
N TRP A 239 43.76 4.55 9.06
CA TRP A 239 43.21 3.35 8.41
C TRP A 239 44.27 2.39 7.88
N ASN A 240 45.53 2.81 7.75
CA ASN A 240 46.64 1.94 7.33
C ASN A 240 47.47 1.40 8.51
N GLY A 241 47.34 2.00 9.70
CA GLY A 241 48.17 1.67 10.86
C GLY A 241 47.84 0.35 11.56
N TRP A 242 46.71 -0.28 11.25
CA TRP A 242 46.27 -1.51 11.93
C TRP A 242 47.15 -2.72 11.64
N ALA A 243 47.78 -2.78 10.46
CA ALA A 243 48.63 -3.90 10.04
C ALA A 243 50.04 -3.86 10.66
N GLY A 244 50.44 -2.75 11.30
CA GLY A 244 51.79 -2.57 11.84
C GLY A 244 52.87 -2.31 10.79
N GLU A 245 52.54 -2.31 9.50
CA GLU A 245 53.47 -2.15 8.37
C GLU A 245 53.82 -0.68 8.06
N HIS A 246 53.03 0.26 8.57
CA HIS A 246 53.18 1.69 8.30
C HIS A 246 53.76 2.40 9.54
N VAL A 247 54.62 3.39 9.33
CA VAL A 247 55.18 4.21 10.42
C VAL A 247 54.29 5.43 10.63
N GLY A 248 53.80 5.63 11.85
CA GLY A 248 53.00 6.79 12.22
C GLY A 248 52.77 6.88 13.72
N LYS A 249 52.32 8.06 14.18
CA LYS A 249 51.97 8.29 15.59
C LYS A 249 50.57 8.90 15.67
N CYS A 250 49.76 8.40 16.60
CA CYS A 250 48.46 8.95 16.92
C CYS A 250 48.45 9.54 18.33
N VAL A 251 47.64 10.57 18.52
CA VAL A 251 47.20 11.02 19.85
C VAL A 251 46.49 9.87 20.55
N GLN A 252 46.50 9.86 21.89
CA GLN A 252 45.71 8.89 22.64
C GLN A 252 44.21 9.12 22.34
N THR A 253 43.64 8.22 21.54
CA THR A 253 42.27 8.33 21.03
C THR A 253 41.22 8.21 22.13
N ASN A 254 41.46 7.36 23.15
CA ASN A 254 40.47 7.13 24.21
C ASN A 254 40.23 8.39 25.08
N PRO A 255 41.27 9.09 25.62
CA PRO A 255 41.08 10.36 26.30
C PRO A 255 40.42 11.43 25.42
N LEU A 256 40.78 11.50 24.13
CA LEU A 256 40.23 12.48 23.20
C LEU A 256 38.72 12.28 22.98
N VAL A 257 38.29 11.03 22.75
CA VAL A 257 36.88 10.65 22.59
C VAL A 257 36.08 10.90 23.87
N VAL A 258 36.63 10.57 25.03
CA VAL A 258 35.98 10.80 26.33
C VAL A 258 35.83 12.30 26.62
N ALA A 259 36.86 13.11 26.35
CA ALA A 259 36.81 14.56 26.53
C ALA A 259 35.76 15.22 25.62
N ALA A 260 35.71 14.83 24.33
CA ALA A 260 34.70 15.29 23.40
C ALA A 260 33.28 14.96 23.89
N ALA A 261 33.06 13.71 24.31
CA ALA A 261 31.76 13.27 24.77
C ALA A 261 31.31 13.95 26.07
N ALA A 262 32.22 14.12 27.04
CA ALA A 262 31.92 14.78 28.31
C ALA A 262 31.49 16.24 28.10
N ILE A 263 32.25 17.01 27.31
CA ILE A 263 31.92 18.40 26.99
C ILE A 263 30.60 18.47 26.20
N ASN A 264 30.38 17.53 25.27
CA ASN A 264 29.12 17.45 24.53
C ASN A 264 27.90 17.24 25.43
N ILE A 265 27.99 16.34 26.42
CA ILE A 265 26.91 16.07 27.38
C ILE A 265 26.61 17.33 28.21
N VAL A 266 27.64 18.03 28.67
CA VAL A 266 27.48 19.31 29.39
C VAL A 266 26.78 20.35 28.52
N LEU A 267 27.19 20.48 27.25
CA LEU A 267 26.55 21.39 26.30
C LEU A 267 25.10 21.00 26.00
N ASP A 268 24.78 19.70 25.89
CA ASP A 268 23.40 19.22 25.71
C ASP A 268 22.53 19.65 26.90
N VAL A 269 22.94 19.34 28.13
CA VAL A 269 22.20 19.72 29.36
C VAL A 269 22.04 21.24 29.45
N TYR A 270 23.11 21.98 29.16
CA TYR A 270 23.09 23.45 29.17
C TYR A 270 22.06 24.01 28.19
N VAL A 271 22.12 23.62 26.91
CA VAL A 271 21.22 24.12 25.86
C VAL A 271 19.75 23.82 26.21
N ILE A 272 19.46 22.65 26.77
CA ILE A 272 18.10 22.25 27.18
C ILE A 272 17.58 23.08 28.36
N SER A 273 18.46 23.44 29.29
CA SER A 273 18.12 24.17 30.52
C SER A 273 17.80 25.65 30.28
N LEU A 274 18.39 26.26 29.25
CA LEU A 274 18.26 27.69 28.92
C LEU A 274 16.81 28.22 28.92
N PRO A 275 15.84 27.57 28.25
CA PRO A 275 14.47 28.06 28.15
C PRO A 275 13.56 27.73 29.35
N ILE A 276 13.93 26.74 30.19
CA ILE A 276 13.06 26.18 31.24
C ILE A 276 12.58 27.25 32.24
N PRO A 277 13.43 28.10 32.83
CA PRO A 277 13.00 29.08 33.83
C PRO A 277 12.01 30.12 33.29
N LYS A 278 12.05 30.42 31.99
CA LYS A 278 11.15 31.39 31.35
C LYS A 278 9.83 30.75 30.93
N VAL A 279 9.86 29.50 30.51
CA VAL A 279 8.67 28.71 30.15
C VAL A 279 7.80 28.44 31.37
N LEU A 280 8.40 28.11 32.52
CA LEU A 280 7.67 27.88 33.77
C LEU A 280 6.93 29.14 34.27
N LYS A 281 7.44 30.33 33.92
CA LYS A 281 6.85 31.63 34.28
C LYS A 281 5.82 32.15 33.27
N LEU A 282 5.55 31.42 32.18
CA LEU A 282 4.62 31.86 31.13
C LEU A 282 3.16 31.60 31.54
N GLN A 283 2.29 32.60 31.44
CA GLN A 283 0.83 32.46 31.61
C GLN A 283 0.20 31.87 30.34
N ALA A 284 0.49 30.59 30.04
CA ALA A 284 -0.10 29.86 28.91
C ALA A 284 -1.07 28.78 29.38
N SER A 285 -1.97 28.36 28.48
CA SER A 285 -2.89 27.23 28.71
C SER A 285 -2.10 25.94 29.01
N ILE A 286 -2.71 25.03 29.77
CA ILE A 286 -2.08 23.76 30.16
C ILE A 286 -1.62 22.96 28.92
N THR A 287 -2.38 23.00 27.83
CA THR A 287 -2.02 22.33 26.57
C THR A 287 -0.77 22.93 25.92
N THR A 288 -0.64 24.25 25.89
CA THR A 288 0.58 24.92 25.39
C THR A 288 1.78 24.68 26.30
N LYS A 289 1.59 24.67 27.63
CA LYS A 289 2.66 24.32 28.59
C LYS A 289 3.14 22.89 28.40
N ILE A 290 2.23 21.93 28.22
CA ILE A 290 2.57 20.52 27.95
C ILE A 290 3.33 20.40 26.63
N GLN A 291 2.89 21.05 25.55
CA GLN A 291 3.58 21.04 24.26
C GLN A 291 5.01 21.59 24.36
N VAL A 292 5.19 22.67 25.13
CA VAL A 292 6.50 23.31 25.31
C VAL A 292 7.41 22.49 26.23
N ILE A 293 6.90 21.94 27.32
CA ILE A 293 7.64 21.02 28.21
C ILE A 293 8.07 19.76 27.45
N PHE A 294 7.15 19.18 26.66
CA PHE A 294 7.43 18.02 25.83
C PHE A 294 8.47 18.32 24.73
N MET A 295 8.44 19.52 24.16
CA MET A 295 9.47 20.01 23.22
C MET A 295 10.88 20.07 23.85
N PHE A 296 10.99 20.32 25.16
CA PHE A 296 12.27 20.29 25.89
C PHE A 296 12.64 18.90 26.42
N GLY A 297 11.66 18.05 26.71
CA GLY A 297 11.85 16.65 27.12
C GLY A 297 12.61 15.79 26.10
N VAL A 298 12.48 16.10 24.80
CA VAL A 298 13.26 15.45 23.73
C VAL A 298 14.76 15.70 23.86
N GLY A 299 15.16 16.86 24.37
CA GLY A 299 16.57 17.16 24.63
C GLY A 299 17.19 16.19 25.63
N PHE A 300 16.46 15.86 26.71
CA PHE A 300 16.94 14.92 27.74
C PHE A 300 17.16 13.51 27.17
N LEU A 301 16.37 13.10 26.17
CA LEU A 301 16.60 11.85 25.45
C LEU A 301 17.93 11.89 24.67
N ILE A 302 18.22 12.99 23.97
CA ILE A 302 19.50 13.16 23.24
C ILE A 302 20.67 13.08 24.22
N THR A 303 20.57 13.72 25.39
CA THR A 303 21.58 13.63 26.44
C THR A 303 21.74 12.20 26.97
N GLY A 304 20.64 11.48 27.21
CA GLY A 304 20.68 10.07 27.64
C GLY A 304 21.36 9.14 26.63
N VAL A 305 21.14 9.40 25.34
CA VAL A 305 21.80 8.68 24.24
C VAL A 305 23.29 9.01 24.17
N SER A 306 23.66 10.28 24.33
CA SER A 306 25.06 10.71 24.42
C SER A 306 25.79 10.03 25.60
N ILE A 307 25.14 9.88 26.75
CA ILE A 307 25.68 9.17 27.93
C ILE A 307 25.84 7.67 27.64
N TYR A 308 24.80 7.00 27.12
CA TYR A 308 24.86 5.59 26.74
C TYR A 308 25.98 5.32 25.72
N ARG A 309 26.16 6.22 24.75
CA ARG A 309 27.25 6.15 23.77
C ARG A 309 28.62 6.19 24.43
N THR A 310 28.85 7.09 25.39
CA THR A 310 30.14 7.16 26.12
C THR A 310 30.43 5.88 26.89
N ILE A 311 29.39 5.29 27.51
CA ILE A 311 29.50 3.99 28.21
C ILE A 311 29.88 2.89 27.23
N MET A 312 29.20 2.81 26.08
CA MET A 312 29.46 1.81 25.06
C MET A 312 30.85 1.98 24.43
N LEU A 313 31.27 3.20 24.09
CA LEU A 313 32.62 3.48 23.58
C LEU A 313 33.72 3.09 24.58
N LYS A 314 33.48 3.21 25.88
CA LYS A 314 34.42 2.75 26.91
C LYS A 314 34.50 1.22 26.98
N LEU A 315 33.37 0.52 26.84
CA LEU A 315 33.31 -0.95 26.74
C LEU A 315 34.00 -1.46 25.46
N PHE A 316 33.89 -0.73 24.35
CA PHE A 316 34.55 -1.07 23.08
C PHE A 316 36.04 -0.77 23.06
N ALA A 317 36.49 0.27 23.77
CA ALA A 317 37.92 0.55 23.93
C ALA A 317 38.70 -0.61 24.59
N THR A 318 37.98 -1.55 25.19
CA THR A 318 38.50 -2.79 25.79
C THR A 318 38.14 -4.07 25.00
N SER A 319 37.44 -3.96 23.87
CA SER A 319 37.03 -5.11 23.04
C SER A 319 38.18 -5.64 22.17
N THR A 320 38.19 -6.96 21.98
CA THR A 320 39.16 -7.72 21.17
C THR A 320 38.69 -7.96 19.73
N ASN A 321 37.42 -7.69 19.42
CA ASN A 321 36.83 -7.88 18.09
C ASN A 321 36.00 -6.65 17.67
N PRO A 322 36.68 -5.56 17.27
CA PRO A 322 36.04 -4.27 17.04
C PRO A 322 35.08 -4.25 15.83
N THR A 323 35.21 -5.15 14.85
CA THR A 323 34.30 -5.19 13.68
C THR A 323 32.96 -5.85 14.00
N TRP A 324 32.95 -6.82 14.91
CA TRP A 324 31.75 -7.48 15.41
C TRP A 324 31.08 -6.66 16.53
N ASP A 325 31.83 -6.30 17.56
CA ASP A 325 31.28 -5.65 18.77
C ASP A 325 30.73 -4.25 18.46
N ASN A 326 31.34 -3.54 17.51
CA ASN A 326 30.90 -2.20 17.10
C ASN A 326 29.65 -2.21 16.21
N ALA A 327 29.21 -3.37 15.70
CA ALA A 327 27.98 -3.45 14.91
C ALA A 327 26.74 -3.12 15.77
N ALA A 328 26.69 -3.61 17.01
CA ALA A 328 25.64 -3.28 17.97
C ALA A 328 25.78 -1.85 18.55
N GLY A 329 27.02 -1.40 18.79
CA GLY A 329 27.33 -0.04 19.24
C GLY A 329 26.94 1.05 18.23
N GLY A 330 27.35 0.88 16.97
CA GLY A 330 26.99 1.74 15.84
C GLY A 330 25.49 1.71 15.52
N TYR A 331 24.84 0.55 15.70
CA TYR A 331 23.39 0.39 15.56
C TYR A 331 22.61 1.28 16.53
N TRP A 332 22.89 1.22 17.83
CA TRP A 332 22.17 2.07 18.80
C TRP A 332 22.58 3.55 18.71
N GLN A 333 23.84 3.84 18.39
CA GLN A 333 24.37 5.20 18.28
C GLN A 333 23.75 5.99 17.12
N ASN A 334 23.58 5.38 15.95
CA ASN A 334 22.99 6.06 14.79
C ASN A 334 21.46 6.10 14.89
N ASN A 335 20.80 4.99 15.26
CA ASN A 335 19.33 4.96 15.35
C ASN A 335 18.78 5.93 16.42
N LEU A 336 19.41 6.06 17.59
CA LEU A 336 18.92 6.93 18.67
C LEU A 336 19.25 8.42 18.47
N ALA A 337 20.40 8.75 17.85
CA ALA A 337 20.72 10.13 17.46
C ALA A 337 19.73 10.66 16.40
N HIS A 338 19.31 9.81 15.47
CA HIS A 338 18.26 10.12 14.49
C HIS A 338 16.86 10.20 15.12
N LEU A 339 16.55 9.35 16.12
CA LEU A 339 15.31 9.44 16.89
C LEU A 339 15.22 10.74 17.73
N GLY A 340 16.33 11.25 18.25
CA GLY A 340 16.37 12.52 18.99
C GLY A 340 16.03 13.76 18.15
N GLN A 341 16.43 13.78 16.86
CA GLN A 341 16.14 14.88 15.93
C GLN A 341 14.74 14.77 15.28
N SER A 342 14.21 13.55 15.14
CA SER A 342 12.90 13.22 14.56
C SER A 342 11.69 13.58 15.44
N ARG A 343 11.89 13.74 16.76
CA ARG A 343 10.79 13.76 17.74
C ARG A 343 9.91 15.03 17.80
N ARG A 344 10.33 16.18 17.25
CA ARG A 344 9.48 17.41 17.23
C ARG A 344 8.26 17.28 16.31
N GLY A 345 8.40 16.60 15.18
CA GLY A 345 7.31 16.30 14.26
C GLY A 345 6.68 14.94 14.53
N GLY A 346 7.52 13.92 14.76
CA GLY A 346 7.08 12.54 14.92
C GLY A 346 6.24 12.28 16.17
N GLN A 347 6.56 12.88 17.33
CA GLN A 347 5.78 12.63 18.54
C GLN A 347 4.50 13.46 18.63
N MET A 348 4.50 14.69 18.11
CA MET A 348 3.25 15.44 17.92
C MET A 348 2.34 14.73 16.93
N ALA A 349 2.90 14.13 15.87
CA ALA A 349 2.15 13.29 14.95
C ALA A 349 1.66 12.00 15.62
N VAL A 350 2.50 11.27 16.36
CA VAL A 350 2.11 10.04 17.07
C VAL A 350 1.07 10.33 18.16
N LEU A 351 1.23 11.40 18.93
CA LEU A 351 0.24 11.83 19.93
C LEU A 351 -1.04 12.34 19.27
N ALA A 352 -0.96 13.08 18.16
CA ALA A 352 -2.14 13.49 17.41
C ALA A 352 -2.86 12.28 16.78
N ILE A 353 -2.11 11.31 16.26
CA ILE A 353 -2.64 10.05 15.71
C ILE A 353 -3.27 9.23 16.85
N ALA A 354 -2.60 9.05 17.98
CA ALA A 354 -3.10 8.33 19.14
C ALA A 354 -4.34 9.00 19.74
N THR A 355 -4.30 10.33 19.92
CA THR A 355 -5.46 11.12 20.37
C THR A 355 -6.61 11.00 19.37
N LYS A 356 -6.33 11.06 18.06
CA LYS A 356 -7.36 10.89 17.01
C LYS A 356 -7.93 9.48 16.98
N ILE A 357 -7.11 8.44 17.19
CA ILE A 357 -7.55 7.05 17.30
C ILE A 357 -8.47 6.89 18.51
N LEU A 358 -8.05 7.37 19.68
CA LEU A 358 -8.86 7.30 20.91
C LEU A 358 -10.16 8.09 20.76
N TYR A 359 -10.11 9.29 20.20
CA TYR A 359 -11.29 10.08 19.86
C TYR A 359 -12.22 9.30 18.92
N ASN A 360 -11.68 8.75 17.83
CA ASN A 360 -12.47 8.04 16.83
C ASN A 360 -13.17 6.81 17.42
N ILE A 361 -12.52 6.09 18.33
CA ILE A 361 -13.07 4.89 18.97
C ILE A 361 -14.14 5.24 20.00
N TYR A 362 -13.89 6.21 20.88
CA TYR A 362 -14.70 6.41 22.10
C TYR A 362 -15.56 7.68 22.10
N LEU A 363 -15.14 8.74 21.40
CA LEU A 363 -15.78 10.06 21.46
C LEU A 363 -16.39 10.52 20.13
N HIS A 364 -16.13 9.80 19.04
CA HIS A 364 -16.71 10.10 17.74
C HIS A 364 -18.24 10.03 17.82
N PRO A 365 -18.99 10.86 17.08
CA PRO A 365 -20.47 10.75 17.01
C PRO A 365 -20.98 9.36 16.62
N LEU A 366 -20.14 8.58 15.93
CA LEU A 366 -20.42 7.20 15.51
C LEU A 366 -19.90 6.13 16.50
N ALA A 367 -19.40 6.50 17.68
CA ALA A 367 -18.81 5.57 18.64
C ALA A 367 -19.80 4.49 19.14
N ASN A 368 -21.09 4.82 19.14
CA ASN A 368 -22.17 3.90 19.55
C ASN A 368 -22.57 2.89 18.47
N PHE A 369 -22.16 3.09 17.22
CA PHE A 369 -22.43 2.12 16.15
C PHE A 369 -21.45 0.94 16.27
N PRO A 370 -21.94 -0.31 16.13
CA PRO A 370 -21.10 -1.48 16.28
C PRO A 370 -20.14 -1.62 15.09
N GLY A 371 -18.98 -2.25 15.30
CA GLY A 371 -18.02 -2.51 14.25
C GLY A 371 -16.59 -2.72 14.76
N PRO A 372 -15.67 -3.21 13.90
CA PRO A 372 -14.29 -3.50 14.28
C PRO A 372 -13.55 -2.25 14.74
N LYS A 373 -12.98 -2.28 15.96
CA LYS A 373 -12.33 -1.10 16.56
C LYS A 373 -11.15 -0.56 15.75
N ILE A 374 -10.40 -1.42 15.06
CA ILE A 374 -9.28 -1.00 14.20
C ILE A 374 -9.76 -0.17 12.98
N TYR A 375 -10.94 -0.48 12.45
CA TYR A 375 -11.58 0.27 11.36
C TYR A 375 -12.25 1.54 11.87
N ALA A 376 -12.83 1.51 13.07
CA ALA A 376 -13.30 2.73 13.73
C ALA A 376 -12.15 3.71 14.03
N ALA A 377 -10.94 3.21 14.35
CA ALA A 377 -9.78 4.02 14.69
C ALA A 377 -9.22 4.85 13.52
N SER A 378 -9.14 4.26 12.33
CA SER A 378 -8.46 4.86 11.17
C SER A 378 -9.04 4.35 9.86
N SER A 379 -8.97 5.17 8.81
CA SER A 379 -9.31 4.77 7.43
C SER A 379 -8.23 3.89 6.77
N PHE A 380 -7.08 3.68 7.43
CA PHE A 380 -5.96 2.91 6.87
C PHE A 380 -6.27 1.43 6.61
N PRO A 381 -6.92 0.68 7.51
CA PRO A 381 -7.32 -0.71 7.23
C PRO A 381 -8.32 -0.83 6.09
N VAL A 382 -9.24 0.15 5.93
CA VAL A 382 -10.15 0.22 4.78
C VAL A 382 -9.36 0.37 3.49
N ALA A 383 -8.40 1.30 3.46
CA ALA A 383 -7.55 1.52 2.30
C ALA A 383 -6.78 0.25 1.91
N LEU A 384 -6.20 -0.47 2.89
CA LEU A 384 -5.53 -1.75 2.62
C LEU A 384 -6.50 -2.81 2.07
N ALA A 385 -7.71 -2.92 2.64
CA ALA A 385 -8.71 -3.87 2.17
C ALA A 385 -9.25 -3.55 0.76
N GLN A 386 -9.36 -2.26 0.41
CA GLN A 386 -9.70 -1.79 -0.94
C GLN A 386 -8.58 -2.10 -1.93
N LEU A 387 -7.32 -1.78 -1.59
CA LEU A 387 -6.16 -2.07 -2.44
C LEU A 387 -5.89 -3.56 -2.61
N SER A 388 -6.25 -4.40 -1.64
CA SER A 388 -6.14 -5.86 -1.78
C SER A 388 -7.31 -6.47 -2.56
N GLY A 389 -8.32 -5.69 -2.94
CA GLY A 389 -9.55 -6.16 -3.57
C GLY A 389 -10.45 -7.04 -2.68
N LYS A 390 -10.23 -7.04 -1.36
CA LYS A 390 -10.96 -7.91 -0.39
C LYS A 390 -11.94 -7.13 0.49
N TYR A 391 -12.23 -5.88 0.13
CA TYR A 391 -13.10 -5.00 0.91
C TYR A 391 -14.52 -5.58 1.10
N HIS A 392 -15.10 -6.19 0.07
CA HIS A 392 -16.41 -6.84 0.13
C HIS A 392 -16.47 -8.04 1.09
N LEU A 393 -15.38 -8.82 1.19
CA LEU A 393 -15.28 -9.93 2.14
C LEU A 393 -15.18 -9.42 3.58
N PHE A 394 -14.44 -8.33 3.78
CA PHE A 394 -14.36 -7.66 5.07
C PHE A 394 -15.73 -7.12 5.51
N THR A 395 -16.44 -6.41 4.63
CA THR A 395 -17.77 -5.85 4.97
C THR A 395 -18.77 -6.95 5.27
N GLN A 396 -18.75 -8.07 4.52
CA GLN A 396 -19.57 -9.24 4.82
C GLN A 396 -19.29 -9.76 6.23
N LYS A 397 -18.04 -10.08 6.55
CA LYS A 397 -17.66 -10.59 7.88
C LYS A 397 -18.07 -9.64 8.99
N ALA A 398 -17.94 -8.33 8.77
CA ALA A 398 -18.34 -7.33 9.74
C ALA A 398 -19.87 -7.31 9.94
N HIS A 399 -20.67 -7.46 8.89
CA HIS A 399 -22.12 -7.57 9.01
C HIS A 399 -22.59 -8.87 9.68
N ASP A 400 -21.91 -9.98 9.41
CA ASP A 400 -22.19 -11.27 10.04
C ASP A 400 -21.98 -11.18 11.57
N GLU A 401 -20.91 -10.50 12.01
CA GLU A 401 -20.56 -10.34 13.42
C GLU A 401 -21.36 -9.23 14.15
N TYR A 402 -21.53 -8.06 13.54
CA TYR A 402 -22.02 -6.85 14.22
C TYR A 402 -23.48 -6.49 13.91
N GLY A 403 -24.11 -7.11 12.89
CA GLY A 403 -25.53 -6.93 12.57
C GLY A 403 -25.81 -6.09 11.31
N THR A 404 -27.00 -5.51 11.23
CA THR A 404 -27.53 -4.88 10.00
C THR A 404 -26.89 -3.53 9.66
N VAL A 405 -26.30 -2.86 10.65
CA VAL A 405 -25.61 -1.57 10.51
C VAL A 405 -24.25 -1.66 11.16
N VAL A 406 -23.19 -1.34 10.41
CA VAL A 406 -21.81 -1.51 10.90
C VAL A 406 -20.94 -0.31 10.55
N ARG A 407 -20.16 0.14 11.52
CA ARG A 407 -19.14 1.16 11.35
C ARG A 407 -17.87 0.54 10.76
N ILE A 408 -17.67 0.80 9.47
CA ILE A 408 -16.61 0.23 8.64
C ILE A 408 -15.43 1.19 8.43
N SER A 409 -15.56 2.46 8.78
CA SER A 409 -14.43 3.41 8.91
C SER A 409 -14.76 4.49 9.96
N PRO A 410 -13.84 5.39 10.34
CA PRO A 410 -14.11 6.39 11.36
C PRO A 410 -15.39 7.19 11.10
N ASN A 411 -15.68 7.54 9.85
CA ASN A 411 -16.84 8.34 9.45
C ASN A 411 -17.70 7.64 8.37
N GLU A 412 -17.74 6.31 8.37
CA GLU A 412 -18.51 5.53 7.38
C GLU A 412 -19.30 4.40 8.03
N LEU A 413 -20.59 4.29 7.66
CA LEU A 413 -21.49 3.22 8.04
C LEU A 413 -21.93 2.43 6.79
N SER A 414 -21.97 1.11 6.91
CA SER A 414 -22.57 0.22 5.93
C SER A 414 -23.86 -0.38 6.47
N PHE A 415 -24.85 -0.52 5.60
CA PHE A 415 -26.18 -1.05 5.90
C PHE A 415 -26.47 -2.27 5.02
N ILE A 416 -27.32 -3.18 5.51
CA ILE A 416 -27.80 -4.35 4.75
C ILE A 416 -29.33 -4.55 4.79
N SER A 417 -30.09 -3.60 5.33
CA SER A 417 -31.56 -3.63 5.44
C SER A 417 -32.27 -3.12 4.16
N ALA A 418 -33.49 -3.58 3.90
CA ALA A 418 -34.31 -3.09 2.78
C ALA A 418 -34.70 -1.59 2.91
N THR A 419 -35.05 -1.17 4.12
CA THR A 419 -35.42 0.22 4.49
C THR A 419 -34.31 1.23 4.15
N ALA A 420 -33.05 0.89 4.44
CA ALA A 420 -31.89 1.74 4.15
C ALA A 420 -31.78 2.13 2.67
N TRP A 421 -32.20 1.28 1.72
CA TRP A 421 -32.22 1.64 0.30
C TRP A 421 -33.03 2.90 0.03
N ASN A 422 -34.24 2.95 0.56
CA ASN A 422 -35.14 4.08 0.35
C ASN A 422 -34.69 5.32 1.14
N HIS A 423 -34.16 5.14 2.35
CA HIS A 423 -33.71 6.26 3.18
C HIS A 423 -32.44 6.92 2.61
N ILE A 424 -31.55 6.14 1.96
CA ILE A 424 -30.28 6.64 1.43
C ILE A 424 -30.41 7.15 -0.01
N TYR A 425 -31.12 6.42 -0.89
CA TYR A 425 -31.07 6.64 -2.34
C TYR A 425 -32.35 7.23 -2.95
N SER A 426 -33.49 7.11 -2.26
CA SER A 426 -34.78 7.63 -2.75
C SER A 426 -35.10 8.98 -2.12
N ARG A 427 -36.15 9.65 -2.65
CA ARG A 427 -36.78 10.77 -1.95
C ARG A 427 -37.51 10.20 -0.74
N HIS A 428 -37.22 10.71 0.45
CA HIS A 428 -37.80 10.22 1.70
C HIS A 428 -38.29 11.38 2.56
N GLN A 429 -39.56 11.33 2.99
CA GLN A 429 -40.22 12.36 3.81
C GLN A 429 -40.07 13.80 3.25
N GLY A 430 -40.20 13.96 1.93
CA GLY A 430 -40.05 15.26 1.26
C GLY A 430 -38.61 15.72 1.05
N ASN A 431 -37.61 15.05 1.65
CA ASN A 431 -36.20 15.35 1.45
C ASN A 431 -35.68 14.76 0.13
N PRO A 432 -34.75 15.46 -0.56
CA PRO A 432 -34.06 14.89 -1.71
C PRO A 432 -33.18 13.70 -1.29
N PRO A 433 -32.80 12.81 -2.25
CA PRO A 433 -31.82 11.77 -1.99
C PRO A 433 -30.53 12.36 -1.42
N LEU A 434 -29.84 11.58 -0.58
CA LEU A 434 -28.57 12.03 -0.02
C LEU A 434 -27.55 12.34 -1.14
N PRO A 435 -26.73 13.38 -0.98
CA PRO A 435 -25.70 13.73 -1.96
C PRO A 435 -24.64 12.62 -2.08
N ARG A 436 -24.04 12.52 -3.26
CA ARG A 436 -22.93 11.59 -3.54
C ARG A 436 -21.69 11.96 -2.71
N ASP A 437 -21.02 10.95 -2.17
CA ASP A 437 -19.73 11.17 -1.52
C ASP A 437 -18.68 11.61 -2.54
N LYS A 438 -18.02 12.74 -2.27
CA LYS A 438 -17.04 13.36 -3.17
C LYS A 438 -15.69 12.63 -3.19
N THR A 439 -15.44 11.74 -2.22
CA THR A 439 -14.22 10.92 -2.20
C THR A 439 -14.35 9.77 -3.20
N PHE A 440 -15.49 9.09 -3.19
CA PHE A 440 -15.83 8.02 -4.11
C PHE A 440 -16.07 8.54 -5.54
N PHE A 441 -16.93 9.55 -5.68
CA PHE A 441 -17.25 10.21 -6.95
C PHE A 441 -16.32 11.42 -7.13
N ASN A 442 -15.17 11.22 -7.77
CA ASN A 442 -14.15 12.25 -8.02
C ASN A 442 -13.92 12.53 -9.52
N ASP A 443 -13.41 13.73 -9.83
CA ASP A 443 -13.21 14.23 -11.20
C ASP A 443 -11.90 13.75 -11.85
N MET A 444 -11.17 12.85 -11.18
CA MET A 444 -9.86 12.43 -11.63
C MET A 444 -9.94 11.47 -12.82
N LEU A 445 -11.01 10.69 -12.97
CA LEU A 445 -11.17 9.80 -14.13
C LEU A 445 -12.37 10.12 -15.02
N VAL A 446 -13.41 10.74 -14.47
CA VAL A 446 -14.66 11.04 -15.19
C VAL A 446 -15.02 12.49 -14.96
N ASP A 447 -15.43 13.20 -16.01
CA ASP A 447 -15.76 14.62 -15.92
C ASP A 447 -16.99 14.89 -15.05
N LYS A 448 -17.04 16.10 -14.46
CA LYS A 448 -18.14 16.57 -13.62
C LYS A 448 -19.49 16.61 -14.34
N LYS A 449 -19.47 16.70 -15.67
CA LYS A 449 -20.69 16.76 -16.51
C LYS A 449 -21.30 15.39 -16.82
N THR A 450 -20.75 14.29 -16.30
CA THR A 450 -21.39 12.97 -16.43
C THR A 450 -22.59 12.82 -15.51
N LEU A 451 -23.53 11.95 -15.89
CA LEU A 451 -24.66 11.60 -15.03
C LEU A 451 -24.22 11.08 -13.64
N THR A 452 -23.07 10.42 -13.55
CA THR A 452 -22.51 9.90 -12.28
C THR A 452 -21.93 10.98 -11.36
N MET A 453 -21.57 12.14 -11.90
CA MET A 453 -20.87 13.21 -11.16
C MET A 453 -21.70 14.49 -11.01
N ALA A 454 -22.71 14.68 -11.86
CA ALA A 454 -23.56 15.87 -11.87
C ALA A 454 -24.24 16.12 -10.51
N ASP A 455 -24.36 17.40 -10.15
CA ASP A 455 -25.19 17.85 -9.02
C ASP A 455 -26.69 17.51 -9.25
N PRO A 456 -27.55 17.60 -8.23
CA PRO A 456 -28.94 17.17 -8.36
C PRO A 456 -29.74 17.84 -9.50
N GLU A 457 -29.47 19.11 -9.80
CA GLU A 457 -30.17 19.86 -10.84
C GLU A 457 -29.71 19.44 -12.23
N ASN A 458 -28.39 19.46 -12.47
CA ASN A 458 -27.81 19.00 -13.72
C ASN A 458 -28.08 17.51 -13.97
N HIS A 459 -28.06 16.69 -12.92
CA HIS A 459 -28.42 15.27 -13.01
C HIS A 459 -29.85 15.09 -13.54
N ALA A 460 -30.83 15.84 -13.01
CA ALA A 460 -32.21 15.73 -13.47
C ALA A 460 -32.36 16.09 -14.95
N ARG A 461 -31.68 17.16 -15.39
CA ARG A 461 -31.65 17.60 -16.79
C ARG A 461 -31.01 16.56 -17.72
N LEU A 462 -29.81 16.09 -17.37
CA LEU A 462 -29.10 15.06 -18.14
C LEU A 462 -29.87 13.73 -18.17
N ARG A 463 -30.49 13.34 -17.04
CA ARG A 463 -31.32 12.13 -16.97
C ARG A 463 -32.54 12.24 -17.86
N LYS A 464 -33.19 13.40 -17.91
CA LYS A 464 -34.34 13.66 -18.79
C LYS A 464 -33.94 13.55 -20.27
N ALA A 465 -32.75 14.01 -20.64
CA ALA A 465 -32.22 13.88 -22.01
C ALA A 465 -31.88 12.42 -22.37
N MET A 466 -31.37 11.64 -21.42
CA MET A 466 -30.91 10.26 -21.69
C MET A 466 -32.00 9.20 -21.56
N ASN A 467 -33.04 9.39 -20.73
CA ASN A 467 -34.11 8.40 -20.53
C ASN A 467 -34.80 7.91 -21.82
N PRO A 468 -35.08 8.75 -22.84
CA PRO A 468 -35.73 8.29 -24.07
C PRO A 468 -34.98 7.16 -24.78
N ALA A 469 -33.63 7.15 -24.73
CA ALA A 469 -32.78 6.12 -25.32
C ALA A 469 -32.99 4.73 -24.71
N PHE A 470 -33.48 4.68 -23.47
CA PHE A 470 -33.71 3.46 -22.69
C PHE A 470 -35.20 3.18 -22.46
N SER A 471 -36.08 3.86 -23.21
CA SER A 471 -37.51 3.60 -23.17
C SER A 471 -37.82 2.22 -23.80
N PRO A 472 -38.92 1.54 -23.41
CA PRO A 472 -39.29 0.26 -24.01
C PRO A 472 -39.40 0.32 -25.55
N ARG A 473 -39.90 1.43 -26.10
CA ARG A 473 -39.99 1.65 -27.54
C ARG A 473 -38.62 1.78 -28.19
N ALA A 474 -37.69 2.53 -27.60
CA ALA A 474 -36.34 2.69 -28.13
C ALA A 474 -35.57 1.36 -28.10
N LEU A 475 -35.65 0.63 -26.98
CA LEU A 475 -34.99 -0.68 -26.86
C LEU A 475 -35.52 -1.69 -27.88
N ALA A 476 -36.83 -1.73 -28.14
CA ALA A 476 -37.41 -2.56 -29.20
C ALA A 476 -36.88 -2.17 -30.59
N SER A 477 -36.72 -0.87 -30.88
CA SER A 477 -36.12 -0.44 -32.15
C SER A 477 -34.62 -0.71 -32.29
N GLN A 478 -33.93 -0.90 -31.15
CA GLN A 478 -32.49 -1.19 -31.09
C GLN A 478 -32.20 -2.69 -31.17
N GLU A 479 -33.20 -3.55 -30.94
CA GLU A 479 -33.07 -5.01 -30.91
C GLU A 479 -32.31 -5.62 -32.11
N PRO A 480 -32.53 -5.18 -33.37
CA PRO A 480 -31.78 -5.74 -34.50
C PRO A 480 -30.25 -5.62 -34.34
N ILE A 481 -29.78 -4.57 -33.67
CA ILE A 481 -28.35 -4.36 -33.37
C ILE A 481 -27.86 -5.39 -32.35
N LEU A 482 -28.67 -5.70 -31.34
CA LEU A 482 -28.33 -6.73 -30.36
C LEU A 482 -28.28 -8.09 -31.06
N GLN A 483 -29.31 -8.45 -31.82
CA GLN A 483 -29.38 -9.71 -32.56
C GLN A 483 -28.18 -9.90 -33.50
N GLN A 484 -27.78 -8.86 -34.23
CA GLN A 484 -26.61 -8.91 -35.11
C GLN A 484 -25.32 -9.21 -34.34
N ASN A 485 -25.08 -8.54 -33.21
CA ASN A 485 -23.90 -8.77 -32.38
C ASN A 485 -23.92 -10.16 -31.72
N VAL A 486 -25.10 -10.64 -31.28
CA VAL A 486 -25.26 -12.01 -30.75
C VAL A 486 -24.96 -13.05 -31.82
N GLU A 487 -25.49 -12.87 -33.03
CA GLU A 487 -25.24 -13.79 -34.14
C GLU A 487 -23.75 -13.88 -34.49
N LEU A 488 -23.07 -12.72 -34.59
CA LEU A 488 -21.62 -12.69 -34.82
C LEU A 488 -20.85 -13.43 -33.73
N PHE A 489 -21.20 -13.18 -32.46
CA PHE A 489 -20.59 -13.86 -31.32
C PHE A 489 -20.79 -15.38 -31.38
N LEU A 490 -22.03 -15.85 -31.64
CA LEU A 490 -22.32 -17.28 -31.73
C LEU A 490 -21.58 -17.94 -32.89
N ASN A 491 -21.48 -17.29 -34.05
CA ASN A 491 -20.75 -17.81 -35.20
C ASN A 491 -19.25 -17.93 -34.93
N LYS A 492 -18.66 -16.98 -34.19
CA LYS A 492 -17.27 -17.08 -33.76
C LYS A 492 -17.08 -18.23 -32.77
N LEU A 493 -17.99 -18.40 -31.80
CA LEU A 493 -17.96 -19.53 -30.87
C LEU A 493 -18.13 -20.89 -31.56
N GLN A 494 -18.97 -20.97 -32.58
CA GLN A 494 -19.15 -22.19 -33.39
C GLN A 494 -17.83 -22.64 -34.02
N GLY A 495 -17.06 -21.70 -34.58
CA GLY A 495 -15.72 -21.98 -35.11
C GLY A 495 -14.75 -22.55 -34.05
N HIS A 496 -14.88 -22.16 -32.78
CA HIS A 496 -14.11 -22.76 -31.69
C HIS A 496 -14.63 -24.15 -31.28
N ALA A 497 -15.95 -24.33 -31.25
CA ALA A 497 -16.59 -25.60 -30.92
C ALA A 497 -16.22 -26.71 -31.93
N THR A 498 -16.24 -26.42 -33.23
CA THR A 498 -15.86 -27.38 -34.28
C THR A 498 -14.42 -27.88 -34.12
N ASN A 499 -13.52 -27.03 -33.62
CA ASN A 499 -12.11 -27.38 -33.41
C ASN A 499 -11.84 -28.04 -32.05
N GLY A 500 -12.86 -28.16 -31.18
CA GLY A 500 -12.72 -28.71 -29.82
C GLY A 500 -11.74 -27.91 -28.95
N LEU A 501 -11.57 -26.62 -29.22
CA LEU A 501 -10.60 -25.77 -28.53
C LEU A 501 -11.18 -25.22 -27.22
N GLN A 502 -10.36 -25.23 -26.18
CA GLN A 502 -10.63 -24.51 -24.94
C GLN A 502 -10.68 -23.00 -25.22
N LEU A 503 -11.66 -22.29 -24.66
CA LEU A 503 -11.77 -20.84 -24.75
C LEU A 503 -12.11 -20.17 -23.41
N ASP A 504 -11.63 -18.95 -23.20
CA ASP A 504 -12.01 -18.11 -22.06
C ASP A 504 -13.31 -17.35 -22.38
N LEU A 505 -14.45 -17.88 -21.95
CA LEU A 505 -15.76 -17.31 -22.26
C LEU A 505 -15.97 -15.93 -21.62
N ARG A 506 -15.24 -15.62 -20.53
CA ARG A 506 -15.22 -14.27 -19.93
C ARG A 506 -14.73 -13.22 -20.93
N LEU A 507 -13.72 -13.53 -21.74
CA LEU A 507 -13.23 -12.61 -22.77
C LEU A 507 -14.26 -12.43 -23.88
N TRP A 508 -14.90 -13.52 -24.33
CA TRP A 508 -15.93 -13.45 -25.36
C TRP A 508 -17.16 -12.64 -24.90
N TYR A 509 -17.57 -12.77 -23.63
CA TYR A 509 -18.60 -11.91 -23.05
C TYR A 509 -18.18 -10.44 -22.97
N ASN A 510 -16.90 -10.16 -22.72
CA ASN A 510 -16.39 -8.78 -22.84
C ASN A 510 -16.45 -8.30 -24.29
N TYR A 511 -16.01 -9.09 -25.26
CA TYR A 511 -16.01 -8.70 -26.67
C TYR A 511 -17.40 -8.33 -27.18
N ILE A 512 -18.40 -9.18 -26.95
CA ILE A 512 -19.77 -8.91 -27.38
C ILE A 512 -20.38 -7.69 -26.68
N THR A 513 -20.18 -7.54 -25.36
CA THR A 513 -20.77 -6.42 -24.61
C THR A 513 -20.15 -5.08 -25.00
N PHE A 514 -18.83 -5.04 -25.23
CA PHE A 514 -18.17 -3.84 -25.72
C PHE A 514 -18.57 -3.52 -27.17
N ASP A 515 -18.63 -4.50 -28.08
CA ASP A 515 -19.05 -4.27 -29.46
C ASP A 515 -20.50 -3.78 -29.54
N MET A 516 -21.42 -4.37 -28.75
CA MET A 516 -22.81 -3.89 -28.63
C MET A 516 -22.90 -2.44 -28.15
N ILE A 517 -22.15 -2.08 -27.09
CA ILE A 517 -22.11 -0.70 -26.61
C ILE A 517 -21.42 0.22 -27.61
N GLY A 518 -20.41 -0.25 -28.33
CA GLY A 518 -19.79 0.47 -29.45
C GLY A 518 -20.84 0.89 -30.48
N ASP A 519 -21.62 -0.10 -30.90
CA ASP A 519 -22.70 0.06 -31.85
C ASP A 519 -23.81 1.00 -31.37
N LEU A 520 -24.22 0.87 -30.10
CA LEU A 520 -25.33 1.66 -29.54
C LEU A 520 -24.91 3.05 -29.02
N ALA A 521 -23.66 3.25 -28.61
CA ALA A 521 -23.17 4.52 -28.07
C ALA A 521 -22.37 5.34 -29.10
N PHE A 522 -21.87 4.73 -30.18
CA PHE A 522 -21.06 5.43 -31.19
C PHE A 522 -21.51 5.14 -32.62
N GLY A 523 -22.50 4.27 -32.83
CA GLY A 523 -22.95 3.86 -34.15
C GLY A 523 -21.92 3.04 -34.94
N GLU A 524 -20.89 2.50 -34.26
CA GLU A 524 -19.87 1.63 -34.82
C GLU A 524 -19.29 0.70 -33.75
N SER A 525 -19.16 -0.58 -34.08
CA SER A 525 -18.52 -1.59 -33.22
C SER A 525 -17.03 -1.29 -32.96
N PHE A 526 -16.46 -1.89 -31.91
CA PHE A 526 -15.01 -1.88 -31.67
C PHE A 526 -14.25 -2.97 -32.43
N GLY A 527 -14.98 -3.95 -33.00
CA GLY A 527 -14.40 -5.08 -33.71
C GLY A 527 -13.69 -6.06 -32.78
N CYS A 528 -14.08 -6.14 -31.51
CA CYS A 528 -13.48 -7.08 -30.54
C CYS A 528 -13.82 -8.53 -30.92
N LEU A 529 -15.04 -8.79 -31.38
CA LEU A 529 -15.47 -10.10 -31.86
C LEU A 529 -14.73 -10.54 -33.13
N ASP A 530 -14.48 -9.61 -34.04
CA ASP A 530 -13.80 -9.92 -35.31
C ASP A 530 -12.32 -10.23 -35.12
N SER A 531 -11.64 -9.40 -34.33
CA SER A 531 -10.21 -9.53 -34.04
C SER A 531 -9.89 -10.59 -32.98
N SER A 532 -10.91 -11.12 -32.28
CA SER A 532 -10.75 -12.03 -31.13
C SER A 532 -9.82 -11.45 -30.04
N GLY A 533 -9.82 -10.12 -29.89
CA GLY A 533 -8.91 -9.38 -29.04
C GLY A 533 -9.49 -8.05 -28.61
N PHE A 534 -8.94 -7.48 -27.53
CA PHE A 534 -9.34 -6.15 -27.10
C PHE A 534 -8.79 -5.08 -28.05
N HIS A 535 -9.68 -4.20 -28.49
CA HIS A 535 -9.24 -2.89 -28.96
C HIS A 535 -8.49 -2.19 -27.81
N ALA A 536 -7.34 -1.54 -28.10
CA ALA A 536 -6.48 -0.95 -27.06
C ALA A 536 -7.22 0.04 -26.12
N TRP A 537 -8.27 0.68 -26.64
CA TRP A 537 -9.15 1.55 -25.83
C TRP A 537 -10.02 0.78 -24.83
N VAL A 538 -10.53 -0.39 -25.22
CA VAL A 538 -11.38 -1.24 -24.37
C VAL A 538 -10.56 -1.82 -23.22
N GLN A 539 -9.32 -2.25 -23.47
CA GLN A 539 -8.44 -2.72 -22.39
C GLN A 539 -8.27 -1.66 -21.28
N PHE A 540 -8.08 -0.39 -21.66
CA PHE A 540 -8.03 0.72 -20.70
C PHE A 540 -9.35 0.88 -19.91
N VAL A 541 -10.49 0.69 -20.56
CA VAL A 541 -11.81 0.74 -19.91
C VAL A 541 -11.97 -0.37 -18.88
N VAL A 542 -11.47 -1.59 -19.16
CA VAL A 542 -11.48 -2.70 -18.20
C VAL A 542 -10.62 -2.36 -16.96
N ASP A 543 -9.42 -1.82 -17.19
CA ASP A 543 -8.49 -1.45 -16.11
C ASP A 543 -8.96 -0.25 -15.27
N TYR A 544 -9.95 0.51 -15.76
CA TYR A 544 -10.49 1.71 -15.10
C TYR A 544 -10.91 1.47 -13.64
N PHE A 545 -11.59 0.36 -13.34
CA PHE A 545 -12.14 0.11 -12.00
C PHE A 545 -11.05 -0.08 -10.93
N TYR A 546 -9.94 -0.71 -11.32
CA TYR A 546 -8.75 -0.81 -10.47
C TYR A 546 -8.14 0.58 -10.21
N VAL A 547 -7.98 1.38 -11.26
CA VAL A 547 -7.46 2.74 -11.16
C VAL A 547 -8.38 3.61 -10.29
N ALA A 548 -9.69 3.54 -10.49
CA ALA A 548 -10.66 4.28 -9.69
C ALA A 548 -10.51 3.96 -8.21
N THR A 549 -10.33 2.68 -7.87
CA THR A 549 -10.08 2.24 -6.49
C THR A 549 -8.81 2.85 -5.91
N LEU A 550 -7.69 2.86 -6.67
CA LEU A 550 -6.45 3.49 -6.25
C LEU A 550 -6.64 4.99 -5.92
N LEU A 551 -7.35 5.70 -6.79
CA LEU A 551 -7.58 7.14 -6.64
C LEU A 551 -8.52 7.46 -5.47
N GLN A 552 -9.57 6.65 -5.27
CA GLN A 552 -10.45 6.75 -4.09
C GLN A 552 -9.65 6.63 -2.79
N VAL A 553 -8.71 5.69 -2.72
CA VAL A 553 -7.81 5.53 -1.57
C VAL A 553 -6.94 6.76 -1.37
N VAL A 554 -6.36 7.32 -2.43
CA VAL A 554 -5.56 8.56 -2.38
C VAL A 554 -6.38 9.73 -1.83
N HIS A 555 -7.60 9.94 -2.33
CA HIS A 555 -8.46 11.04 -1.91
C HIS A 555 -8.94 10.92 -0.47
N ARG A 556 -9.03 9.68 0.06
CA ARG A 556 -9.45 9.42 1.44
C ARG A 556 -8.52 10.03 2.50
N PHE A 557 -7.25 10.26 2.17
CA PHE A 557 -6.25 10.80 3.10
C PHE A 557 -5.96 12.29 2.86
N SER A 558 -6.95 13.17 2.95
CA SER A 558 -6.71 14.62 2.92
C SER A 558 -5.97 15.12 4.19
N PRO A 559 -4.96 16.01 4.11
CA PRO A 559 -4.40 16.66 2.90
C PRO A 559 -3.21 15.91 2.27
N LEU A 560 -2.87 14.72 2.78
CA LEU A 560 -1.81 13.85 2.23
C LEU A 560 -2.09 13.45 0.78
N ASN A 561 -3.36 13.47 0.38
CA ASN A 561 -3.80 13.27 -1.01
C ASN A 561 -3.01 14.12 -2.01
N LYS A 562 -2.65 15.38 -1.71
CA LYS A 562 -1.84 16.22 -2.62
C LYS A 562 -0.44 15.66 -2.89
N LEU A 563 0.17 15.04 -1.89
CA LEU A 563 1.47 14.37 -2.04
C LEU A 563 1.30 13.05 -2.78
N LEU A 564 0.29 12.26 -2.39
CA LEU A 564 0.00 10.97 -3.02
C LEU A 564 -0.40 11.13 -4.48
N THR A 565 -1.08 12.21 -4.86
CA THR A 565 -1.39 12.52 -6.26
C THR A 565 -0.13 12.80 -7.09
N ALA A 566 0.95 13.29 -6.47
CA ALA A 566 2.23 13.48 -7.17
C ALA A 566 2.97 12.16 -7.43
N LEU A 567 2.59 11.07 -6.75
CA LEU A 567 3.11 9.72 -6.97
C LEU A 567 2.34 8.96 -8.05
N ILE A 568 1.22 9.51 -8.53
CA ILE A 568 0.43 8.89 -9.60
C ILE A 568 1.30 8.87 -10.87
N PRO A 569 1.47 7.69 -11.52
CA PRO A 569 2.24 7.59 -12.75
C PRO A 569 1.70 8.53 -13.84
N PRO A 570 2.55 9.29 -14.55
CA PRO A 570 2.13 10.17 -15.64
C PRO A 570 1.34 9.42 -16.74
N SER A 571 1.65 8.14 -16.95
CA SER A 571 0.96 7.25 -17.90
C SER A 571 -0.55 7.20 -17.65
N LEU A 572 -0.99 7.27 -16.40
CA LEU A 572 -2.40 7.22 -16.06
C LEU A 572 -3.13 8.50 -16.50
N MET A 573 -2.49 9.66 -16.36
CA MET A 573 -3.04 10.93 -16.80
C MET A 573 -3.10 11.01 -18.33
N GLU A 574 -2.09 10.47 -19.01
CA GLU A 574 -2.07 10.31 -20.46
C GLU A 574 -3.20 9.40 -20.95
N GLN A 575 -3.43 8.28 -20.27
CA GLN A 575 -4.54 7.38 -20.58
C GLN A 575 -5.91 8.05 -20.39
N LYS A 576 -6.11 8.84 -19.32
CA LYS A 576 -7.33 9.65 -19.14
C LYS A 576 -7.54 10.59 -20.32
N LYS A 577 -6.50 11.32 -20.72
CA LYS A 577 -6.55 12.26 -21.84
C LYS A 577 -6.92 11.53 -23.14
N LYS A 578 -6.27 10.40 -23.41
CA LYS A 578 -6.55 9.56 -24.57
C LYS A 578 -7.99 9.03 -24.58
N HIS A 579 -8.53 8.63 -23.42
CA HIS A 579 -9.93 8.22 -23.31
C HIS A 579 -10.89 9.34 -23.67
N ALA A 580 -10.66 10.56 -23.18
CA ALA A 580 -11.48 11.72 -23.53
C ALA A 580 -11.37 12.07 -25.03
N GLU A 581 -10.16 12.09 -25.58
CA GLU A 581 -9.89 12.37 -27.00
C GLU A 581 -10.59 11.36 -27.92
N LEU A 582 -10.45 10.06 -27.67
CA LEU A 582 -11.07 9.00 -28.47
C LEU A 582 -12.60 9.00 -28.35
N THR A 583 -13.14 9.30 -27.16
CA THR A 583 -14.59 9.43 -26.96
C THR A 583 -15.11 10.59 -27.80
N ALA A 584 -14.50 11.77 -27.67
CA ALA A 584 -14.90 12.96 -28.43
C ALA A 584 -14.79 12.69 -29.93
N GLU A 585 -13.71 12.07 -30.41
CA GLU A 585 -13.55 11.72 -31.82
C GLU A 585 -14.71 10.85 -32.32
N LYS A 586 -15.03 9.75 -31.63
CA LYS A 586 -16.10 8.84 -32.03
C LYS A 586 -17.48 9.47 -31.98
N VAL A 587 -17.80 10.24 -30.94
CA VAL A 587 -19.07 10.97 -30.83
C VAL A 587 -19.19 12.00 -31.95
N ASN A 588 -18.11 12.75 -32.25
CA ASN A 588 -18.10 13.70 -33.35
C ASN A 588 -18.29 13.02 -34.72
N ARG A 589 -17.70 11.84 -34.94
CA ARG A 589 -17.98 11.04 -36.14
C ARG A 589 -19.45 10.60 -36.20
N ARG A 590 -20.00 10.12 -35.08
CA ARG A 590 -21.39 9.69 -34.99
C ARG A 590 -22.37 10.83 -35.29
N MET A 591 -22.12 12.03 -34.76
CA MET A 591 -22.95 13.22 -34.97
C MET A 591 -22.91 13.73 -36.42
N LYS A 592 -21.81 13.51 -37.15
CA LYS A 592 -21.68 13.88 -38.57
C LYS A 592 -22.43 12.92 -39.50
N ARG A 593 -22.64 11.67 -39.09
CA ARG A 593 -23.38 10.67 -39.88
C ARG A 593 -24.89 10.91 -39.72
N ARG A 594 -25.57 11.20 -40.82
CA ARG A 594 -27.04 11.15 -40.86
C ARG A 594 -27.49 9.70 -40.94
N THR A 595 -28.24 9.25 -39.94
CA THR A 595 -28.78 7.90 -39.88
C THR A 595 -30.08 7.90 -39.10
N ASP A 596 -31.03 7.10 -39.55
CA ASP A 596 -32.30 6.85 -38.86
C ASP A 596 -32.14 5.81 -37.72
N ARG A 597 -30.91 5.36 -37.45
CA ARG A 597 -30.57 4.46 -36.35
C ARG A 597 -30.88 5.13 -35.01
N LEU A 598 -31.89 4.60 -34.31
CA LEU A 598 -32.29 5.02 -32.97
C LEU A 598 -31.36 4.42 -31.90
N ASP A 599 -30.13 4.92 -31.82
CA ASP A 599 -29.14 4.49 -30.82
C ASP A 599 -29.17 5.37 -29.55
N PHE A 600 -28.23 5.16 -28.61
CA PHE A 600 -28.21 5.89 -27.34
C PHE A 600 -27.89 7.38 -27.50
N ILE A 601 -27.22 7.77 -28.58
CA ILE A 601 -26.82 9.15 -28.82
C ILE A 601 -27.90 9.94 -29.55
N HIS A 602 -28.78 9.26 -30.30
CA HIS A 602 -29.85 9.92 -31.05
C HIS A 602 -30.70 10.87 -30.18
N PRO A 603 -31.24 10.47 -29.00
CA PRO A 603 -32.01 11.39 -28.17
C PRO A 603 -31.17 12.50 -27.51
N LEU A 604 -29.86 12.27 -27.33
CA LEU A 604 -28.94 13.29 -26.82
C LEU A 604 -28.67 14.37 -27.88
N ILE A 605 -28.59 13.99 -29.15
CA ILE A 605 -28.50 14.92 -30.28
C ILE A 605 -29.77 15.78 -30.33
N GLU A 606 -30.96 15.18 -30.24
CA GLU A 606 -32.23 15.93 -30.21
C GLU A 606 -32.30 16.87 -29.01
N ALA A 607 -31.86 16.42 -27.83
CA ALA A 607 -31.82 17.25 -26.64
C ALA A 607 -30.87 18.45 -26.80
N ARG A 608 -29.72 18.27 -27.47
CA ARG A 608 -28.78 19.35 -27.77
C ARG A 608 -29.37 20.33 -28.78
N ASP A 609 -30.00 19.84 -29.84
CA ASP A 609 -30.58 20.69 -30.89
C ASP A 609 -31.72 21.57 -30.35
N ASN A 610 -32.43 21.08 -29.33
CA ASN A 610 -33.42 21.84 -28.57
C ASN A 610 -32.82 22.72 -27.45
N GLY A 611 -31.49 22.80 -27.33
CA GLY A 611 -30.78 23.61 -26.34
C GLY A 611 -30.80 23.08 -24.90
N ALA A 612 -31.24 21.83 -24.67
CA ALA A 612 -31.36 21.25 -23.33
C ALA A 612 -30.03 20.74 -22.76
N ILE A 613 -29.09 20.33 -23.62
CA ILE A 613 -27.73 19.89 -23.24
C ILE A 613 -26.69 20.44 -24.23
N ALA A 614 -25.43 20.52 -23.81
CA ALA A 614 -24.33 20.93 -24.68
C ALA A 614 -23.65 19.73 -25.38
N THR A 615 -22.91 20.00 -26.46
CA THR A 615 -22.21 18.96 -27.23
C THR A 615 -21.21 18.17 -26.39
N ASP A 616 -20.44 18.86 -25.54
CA ASP A 616 -19.48 18.19 -24.66
C ASP A 616 -20.19 17.31 -23.62
N GLU A 617 -21.42 17.66 -23.20
CA GLU A 617 -22.22 16.80 -22.32
C GLU A 617 -22.63 15.47 -23.00
N ILE A 618 -22.79 15.45 -24.33
CA ILE A 618 -23.00 14.21 -25.10
C ILE A 618 -21.74 13.35 -25.04
N GLU A 619 -20.57 13.95 -25.27
CA GLU A 619 -19.28 13.25 -25.19
C GLU A 619 -19.06 12.64 -23.81
N GLN A 620 -19.39 13.38 -22.75
CA GLN A 620 -19.31 12.89 -21.37
C GLN A 620 -20.31 11.75 -21.10
N GLN A 621 -21.54 11.79 -21.64
CA GLN A 621 -22.48 10.68 -21.49
C GLN A 621 -21.98 9.43 -22.24
N ALA A 622 -21.42 9.58 -23.44
CA ALA A 622 -20.87 8.47 -24.19
C ALA A 622 -19.69 7.80 -23.44
N SER A 623 -18.82 8.60 -22.80
CA SER A 623 -17.74 8.11 -21.94
C SER A 623 -18.24 7.21 -20.81
N ILE A 624 -19.32 7.59 -20.11
CA ILE A 624 -19.86 6.75 -19.03
C ILE A 624 -20.61 5.51 -19.56
N LEU A 625 -21.24 5.59 -20.74
CA LEU A 625 -21.95 4.45 -21.35
C LEU A 625 -20.99 3.30 -21.69
N ILE A 626 -19.82 3.60 -22.27
CA ILE A 626 -18.80 2.57 -22.56
C ILE A 626 -18.22 1.95 -21.28
N LEU A 627 -17.93 2.77 -20.26
CA LEU A 627 -17.39 2.30 -18.97
C LEU A 627 -18.40 1.40 -18.23
N ALA A 628 -19.67 1.81 -18.17
CA ALA A 628 -20.67 1.14 -17.36
C ALA A 628 -21.33 -0.06 -18.06
N GLY A 629 -21.53 0.01 -19.38
CA GLY A 629 -22.33 -0.96 -20.14
C GLY A 629 -21.62 -2.27 -20.51
N GLY A 630 -20.29 -2.22 -20.71
CA GLY A 630 -19.49 -3.38 -21.11
C GLY A 630 -19.25 -4.33 -19.95
N GLU A 631 -18.34 -3.95 -19.06
CA GLU A 631 -17.82 -4.80 -17.98
C GLU A 631 -18.91 -5.34 -17.02
N THR A 632 -19.94 -4.56 -16.69
CA THR A 632 -20.96 -5.00 -15.72
C THR A 632 -21.80 -6.16 -16.26
N THR A 633 -22.15 -6.10 -17.53
CA THR A 633 -22.95 -7.13 -18.22
C THR A 633 -22.11 -8.39 -18.45
N SER A 634 -20.82 -8.24 -18.81
CA SER A 634 -19.91 -9.37 -19.00
C SER A 634 -19.64 -10.11 -17.70
N ILE A 635 -19.49 -9.41 -16.57
CA ILE A 635 -19.36 -10.02 -15.23
C ILE A 635 -20.59 -10.87 -14.89
N ALA A 636 -21.78 -10.34 -15.16
CA ALA A 636 -23.03 -11.05 -14.88
C ALA A 636 -23.17 -12.31 -15.74
N LEU A 637 -22.89 -12.23 -17.04
CA LEU A 637 -22.93 -13.38 -17.95
C LEU A 637 -21.89 -14.45 -17.58
N THR A 638 -20.66 -14.03 -17.30
CA THR A 638 -19.59 -14.93 -16.85
C THR A 638 -20.00 -15.66 -15.56
N SER A 639 -20.59 -14.92 -14.61
CA SER A 639 -21.07 -15.50 -13.34
C SER A 639 -22.23 -16.46 -13.55
N ALA A 640 -23.20 -16.11 -14.41
CA ALA A 640 -24.35 -16.95 -14.70
C ALA A 640 -23.90 -18.28 -15.31
N THR A 641 -23.03 -18.23 -16.32
CA THR A 641 -22.52 -19.43 -16.98
C THR A 641 -21.71 -20.29 -16.03
N TYR A 642 -20.83 -19.71 -15.20
CA TYR A 642 -20.11 -20.45 -14.17
C TYR A 642 -21.06 -21.15 -13.18
N LEU A 643 -22.05 -20.42 -12.65
CA LEU A 643 -23.01 -20.95 -11.68
C LEU A 643 -23.86 -22.08 -12.27
N LEU A 644 -24.34 -21.94 -13.50
CA LEU A 644 -25.10 -22.99 -14.19
C LEU A 644 -24.24 -24.23 -14.43
N LEU A 645 -22.98 -24.08 -14.84
CA LEU A 645 -22.08 -25.23 -15.08
C LEU A 645 -21.70 -25.98 -13.81
N GLN A 646 -21.71 -25.30 -12.67
CA GLN A 646 -21.50 -25.93 -11.36
C GLN A 646 -22.78 -26.59 -10.81
N ASN A 647 -23.94 -26.32 -11.41
CA ASN A 647 -25.24 -26.83 -10.97
C ASN A 647 -26.00 -27.45 -12.15
N PRO A 648 -25.65 -28.68 -12.59
CA PRO A 648 -26.21 -29.31 -13.78
C PRO A 648 -27.74 -29.43 -13.78
N GLU A 649 -28.35 -29.69 -12.62
CA GLU A 649 -29.81 -29.71 -12.46
C GLU A 649 -30.45 -28.38 -12.87
N LYS A 650 -29.82 -27.25 -12.46
CA LYS A 650 -30.33 -25.91 -12.78
C LYS A 650 -30.10 -25.56 -14.25
N MET A 651 -28.99 -26.04 -14.84
CA MET A 651 -28.74 -25.96 -16.27
C MET A 651 -29.77 -26.74 -17.10
N GLU A 652 -30.14 -27.94 -16.64
CA GLU A 652 -31.14 -28.78 -17.28
C GLU A 652 -32.53 -28.13 -17.23
N ASN A 653 -32.94 -27.61 -16.07
CA ASN A 653 -34.21 -26.88 -15.94
C ASN A 653 -34.31 -25.68 -16.89
N LEU A 654 -33.23 -24.89 -16.99
CA LEU A 654 -33.19 -23.75 -17.91
C LEU A 654 -33.21 -24.20 -19.38
N THR A 655 -32.43 -25.23 -19.71
CA THR A 655 -32.41 -25.81 -21.07
C THR A 655 -33.80 -26.36 -21.45
N LYS A 656 -34.48 -27.03 -20.51
CA LYS A 656 -35.84 -27.53 -20.70
C LYS A 656 -36.83 -26.39 -20.90
N GLU A 657 -36.73 -25.30 -20.15
CA GLU A 657 -37.57 -24.12 -20.35
C GLU A 657 -37.41 -23.55 -21.76
N LEU A 658 -36.17 -23.43 -22.25
CA LEU A 658 -35.88 -22.95 -23.61
C LEU A 658 -36.51 -23.84 -24.69
N HIS A 659 -36.26 -25.15 -24.63
CA HIS A 659 -36.77 -26.12 -25.62
C HIS A 659 -38.28 -26.34 -25.56
N THR A 660 -38.91 -26.01 -24.42
CA THR A 660 -40.38 -26.05 -24.30
C THR A 660 -41.04 -24.85 -24.97
N HIS A 661 -40.40 -23.67 -24.92
CA HIS A 661 -40.98 -22.43 -25.43
C HIS A 661 -40.65 -22.14 -26.89
N PHE A 662 -39.55 -22.69 -27.42
CA PHE A 662 -39.07 -22.42 -28.78
C PHE A 662 -38.87 -23.71 -29.55
N GLN A 663 -39.22 -23.68 -30.83
CA GLN A 663 -38.91 -24.75 -31.78
C GLN A 663 -37.69 -24.40 -32.64
N HIS A 664 -37.47 -23.11 -32.88
CA HIS A 664 -36.39 -22.62 -33.71
C HIS A 664 -35.63 -21.48 -33.03
N GLU A 665 -34.33 -21.40 -33.29
CA GLU A 665 -33.50 -20.33 -32.71
C GLU A 665 -33.97 -18.92 -33.13
N SER A 666 -34.53 -18.79 -34.32
CA SER A 666 -35.05 -17.50 -34.83
C SER A 666 -36.23 -16.95 -34.02
N GLU A 667 -36.86 -17.76 -33.16
CA GLU A 667 -37.94 -17.35 -32.25
C GLU A 667 -37.40 -16.73 -30.95
N ILE A 668 -36.08 -16.80 -30.72
CA ILE A 668 -35.40 -16.30 -29.52
C ILE A 668 -35.07 -14.81 -29.72
N ASP A 669 -36.02 -13.97 -29.32
CA ASP A 669 -35.97 -12.51 -29.43
C ASP A 669 -36.23 -11.84 -28.07
N VAL A 670 -35.93 -10.55 -27.94
CA VAL A 670 -36.04 -9.80 -26.67
C VAL A 670 -37.46 -9.85 -26.11
N SER A 671 -38.47 -9.85 -26.99
CA SER A 671 -39.87 -9.89 -26.59
C SER A 671 -40.25 -11.27 -26.04
N SER A 672 -39.79 -12.34 -26.69
CA SER A 672 -40.09 -13.72 -26.35
C SER A 672 -39.39 -14.17 -25.06
N MET A 673 -38.23 -13.57 -24.73
CA MET A 673 -37.51 -13.79 -23.46
C MET A 673 -38.28 -13.34 -22.21
N ASN A 674 -39.35 -12.56 -22.34
CA ASN A 674 -40.20 -12.21 -21.19
C ASN A 674 -41.05 -13.39 -20.69
N LYS A 675 -41.20 -14.45 -21.51
CA LYS A 675 -41.91 -15.67 -21.15
C LYS A 675 -41.07 -16.64 -20.32
N LEU A 676 -39.75 -16.50 -20.35
CA LEU A 676 -38.80 -17.38 -19.66
C LEU A 676 -38.61 -16.95 -18.20
N ILE A 677 -39.52 -17.43 -17.35
CA ILE A 677 -39.57 -17.08 -15.93
C ILE A 677 -38.35 -17.65 -15.20
N TYR A 678 -37.94 -18.88 -15.52
CA TYR A 678 -36.78 -19.52 -14.91
C TYR A 678 -35.46 -18.88 -15.36
N LEU A 679 -35.31 -18.51 -16.64
CA LEU A 679 -34.16 -17.69 -17.09
C LEU A 679 -34.06 -16.38 -16.29
N GLN A 680 -35.18 -15.70 -16.09
CA GLN A 680 -35.20 -14.47 -15.29
C GLN A 680 -34.77 -14.73 -13.84
N ALA A 681 -35.26 -15.81 -13.24
CA ALA A 681 -34.87 -16.24 -11.91
C ALA A 681 -33.38 -16.58 -11.80
N VAL A 682 -32.81 -17.25 -12.82
CA VAL A 682 -31.37 -17.55 -12.94
C VAL A 682 -30.55 -16.27 -12.96
N ILE A 683 -30.95 -15.26 -13.75
CA ILE A 683 -30.23 -13.98 -13.81
C ILE A 683 -30.34 -13.23 -12.48
N GLN A 684 -31.52 -13.21 -11.85
CA GLN A 684 -31.71 -12.57 -10.54
C GLN A 684 -30.84 -13.21 -9.47
N GLU A 685 -30.83 -14.55 -9.38
CA GLU A 685 -30.00 -15.26 -8.41
C GLU A 685 -28.50 -15.10 -8.72
N THR A 686 -28.13 -15.03 -9.99
CA THR A 686 -26.76 -14.70 -10.40
C THR A 686 -26.34 -13.33 -9.87
N LEU A 687 -27.15 -12.30 -10.10
CA LEU A 687 -26.86 -10.94 -9.62
C LEU A 687 -26.89 -10.84 -8.09
N ARG A 688 -27.62 -11.73 -7.38
CA ARG A 688 -27.59 -11.82 -5.92
C ARG A 688 -26.25 -12.38 -5.45
N MET A 689 -25.77 -13.45 -6.09
CA MET A 689 -24.53 -14.12 -5.69
C MET A 689 -23.27 -13.40 -6.15
N PHE A 690 -23.29 -12.78 -7.33
CA PHE A 690 -22.20 -12.05 -7.96
C PHE A 690 -22.68 -10.68 -8.48
N PRO A 691 -23.04 -9.75 -7.58
CA PRO A 691 -23.43 -8.41 -8.00
C PRO A 691 -22.22 -7.71 -8.66
N PRO A 692 -22.37 -7.14 -9.88
CA PRO A 692 -21.26 -6.48 -10.55
C PRO A 692 -20.65 -5.33 -9.75
N ILE A 693 -21.42 -4.69 -8.86
CA ILE A 693 -20.93 -3.72 -7.87
C ILE A 693 -21.11 -4.31 -6.48
N THR A 694 -20.03 -4.40 -5.69
CA THR A 694 -20.04 -5.18 -4.44
C THR A 694 -20.43 -4.37 -3.20
N ASN A 695 -19.94 -3.13 -3.06
CA ASN A 695 -20.04 -2.37 -1.80
C ASN A 695 -20.99 -1.16 -1.85
N GLY A 696 -21.91 -1.14 -2.81
CA GLY A 696 -22.87 -0.04 -2.92
C GLY A 696 -22.28 1.26 -3.44
N PHE A 697 -23.11 2.29 -3.39
CA PHE A 697 -22.75 3.63 -3.85
C PHE A 697 -22.76 4.59 -2.65
N PRO A 698 -21.60 5.05 -2.18
CA PRO A 698 -21.53 5.92 -1.02
C PRO A 698 -22.30 7.24 -1.20
N ARG A 699 -23.01 7.65 -0.14
CA ARG A 699 -23.71 8.93 0.01
C ARG A 699 -23.23 9.62 1.28
N GLN A 700 -23.43 10.92 1.38
CA GLN A 700 -23.07 11.70 2.55
C GLN A 700 -24.32 12.27 3.23
N THR A 701 -24.41 12.13 4.55
CA THR A 701 -25.51 12.72 5.32
C THR A 701 -25.40 14.24 5.36
N ILE A 702 -26.55 14.91 5.41
CA ILE A 702 -26.68 16.38 5.39
C ILE A 702 -26.57 16.99 6.79
N ILE A 703 -26.42 18.32 6.86
CA ILE A 703 -26.35 19.09 8.12
C ILE A 703 -27.58 18.78 8.98
N GLY A 704 -27.37 18.49 10.26
CA GLY A 704 -28.43 18.09 11.19
C GLY A 704 -28.64 16.57 11.33
N GLY A 705 -27.97 15.77 10.51
CA GLY A 705 -28.11 14.31 10.52
C GLY A 705 -29.41 13.82 9.86
N VAL A 706 -29.55 12.50 9.72
CA VAL A 706 -30.69 11.85 9.06
C VAL A 706 -31.06 10.54 9.73
N GLN A 707 -32.34 10.17 9.68
CA GLN A 707 -32.80 8.88 10.18
C GLN A 707 -32.71 7.80 9.10
N ILE A 708 -31.87 6.79 9.31
CA ILE A 708 -31.66 5.68 8.38
C ILE A 708 -31.90 4.38 9.13
N ASP A 709 -32.84 3.56 8.65
CA ASP A 709 -33.18 2.26 9.25
C ASP A 709 -33.40 2.32 10.77
N GLY A 710 -34.16 3.31 11.23
CA GLY A 710 -34.44 3.54 12.66
C GLY A 710 -33.29 4.20 13.46
N HIS A 711 -32.10 4.34 12.88
CA HIS A 711 -30.95 4.98 13.53
C HIS A 711 -30.83 6.46 13.18
N VAL A 712 -30.52 7.30 14.17
CA VAL A 712 -30.15 8.71 13.93
C VAL A 712 -28.68 8.76 13.55
N VAL A 713 -28.40 9.04 12.28
CA VAL A 713 -27.04 9.12 11.74
C VAL A 713 -26.61 10.60 11.72
N PRO A 714 -25.50 10.96 12.40
CA PRO A 714 -24.95 12.31 12.41
C PRO A 714 -24.68 12.88 11.01
N ASP A 715 -24.51 14.20 10.93
CA ASP A 715 -24.15 14.88 9.69
C ASP A 715 -22.76 14.50 9.17
N GLN A 716 -22.53 14.75 7.89
CA GLN A 716 -21.27 14.49 7.18
C GLN A 716 -20.77 13.03 7.23
N THR A 717 -21.60 12.08 7.65
CA THR A 717 -21.30 10.65 7.71
C THR A 717 -21.47 10.03 6.32
N VAL A 718 -20.53 9.17 5.92
CA VAL A 718 -20.66 8.40 4.69
C VAL A 718 -21.52 7.16 4.95
N VAL A 719 -22.52 6.92 4.11
CA VAL A 719 -23.46 5.80 4.23
C VAL A 719 -23.64 5.09 2.90
N ASN A 720 -23.80 3.77 2.93
CA ASN A 720 -24.10 2.95 1.76
C ASN A 720 -24.87 1.68 2.15
N VAL A 721 -25.48 1.03 1.16
CA VAL A 721 -25.95 -0.36 1.29
C VAL A 721 -24.98 -1.30 0.57
N SER A 722 -24.33 -2.21 1.30
CA SER A 722 -23.39 -3.17 0.71
C SER A 722 -24.18 -4.25 -0.04
N HIS A 723 -24.08 -4.28 -1.37
CA HIS A 723 -24.80 -5.27 -2.19
C HIS A 723 -24.36 -6.69 -1.82
N TRP A 724 -23.04 -6.94 -1.81
CA TRP A 724 -22.46 -8.23 -1.51
C TRP A 724 -22.88 -8.75 -0.12
N SER A 725 -22.75 -7.91 0.90
CA SER A 725 -23.09 -8.30 2.28
C SER A 725 -24.59 -8.49 2.45
N ALA A 726 -25.40 -7.59 1.91
CA ALA A 726 -26.85 -7.65 2.04
C ALA A 726 -27.45 -8.87 1.32
N TYR A 727 -26.88 -9.25 0.18
CA TYR A 727 -27.36 -10.36 -0.63
C TYR A 727 -26.93 -11.71 -0.09
N ARG A 728 -25.89 -11.75 0.75
CA ARG A 728 -25.32 -12.97 1.32
C ARG A 728 -25.57 -13.16 2.82
N SER A 729 -26.23 -12.22 3.47
CA SER A 729 -26.55 -12.34 4.89
C SER A 729 -27.71 -13.31 5.13
N GLU A 730 -27.53 -14.24 6.05
CA GLU A 730 -28.58 -15.15 6.53
C GLU A 730 -29.76 -14.41 7.19
N ARG A 731 -29.55 -13.14 7.57
CA ARG A 731 -30.61 -12.25 8.07
C ARG A 731 -31.61 -11.85 6.98
N ASN A 732 -31.20 -11.89 5.72
CA ASN A 732 -31.99 -11.46 4.57
C ASN A 732 -32.39 -12.62 3.66
N PHE A 733 -31.55 -13.64 3.52
CA PHE A 733 -31.77 -14.74 2.59
C PHE A 733 -31.48 -16.09 3.24
N SER A 734 -32.41 -17.03 3.08
CA SER A 734 -32.28 -18.41 3.54
C SER A 734 -31.30 -19.17 2.64
N ARG A 735 -30.33 -19.88 3.23
CA ARG A 735 -29.24 -20.56 2.49
C ARG A 735 -28.57 -19.63 1.47
N PRO A 736 -28.01 -18.49 1.91
CA PRO A 736 -27.57 -17.43 1.01
C PRO A 736 -26.34 -17.81 0.16
N ALA A 737 -25.61 -18.84 0.55
CA ALA A 737 -24.43 -19.32 -0.16
C ALA A 737 -24.76 -20.26 -1.34
N GLU A 738 -25.97 -20.83 -1.38
CA GLU A 738 -26.40 -21.75 -2.43
C GLU A 738 -26.99 -21.00 -3.63
N PHE A 739 -26.80 -21.55 -4.84
CA PHE A 739 -27.39 -21.02 -6.07
C PHE A 739 -28.79 -21.62 -6.28
N LEU A 740 -29.82 -20.86 -5.90
CA LEU A 740 -31.21 -21.32 -5.88
C LEU A 740 -32.11 -20.34 -6.66
N PRO A 741 -32.16 -20.44 -8.00
CA PRO A 741 -33.08 -19.65 -8.82
C PRO A 741 -34.55 -19.77 -8.37
N GLU A 742 -34.95 -20.92 -7.85
CA GLU A 742 -36.31 -21.23 -7.40
C GLU A 742 -36.86 -20.22 -6.38
N ARG A 743 -35.97 -19.54 -5.64
CA ARG A 743 -36.30 -18.46 -4.72
C ARG A 743 -37.11 -17.33 -5.37
N TRP A 744 -36.95 -17.11 -6.67
CA TRP A 744 -37.60 -16.02 -7.38
C TRP A 744 -38.94 -16.42 -8.02
N LEU A 745 -39.32 -17.70 -7.97
CA LEU A 745 -40.54 -18.21 -8.59
C LEU A 745 -41.79 -18.02 -7.73
N GLY A 746 -41.62 -17.85 -6.41
CA GLY A 746 -42.71 -17.52 -5.48
C GLY A 746 -43.58 -18.70 -5.03
N GLU A 747 -43.30 -19.91 -5.51
CA GLU A 747 -44.09 -21.12 -5.22
C GLU A 747 -43.63 -21.87 -3.95
N ASP A 748 -42.42 -21.58 -3.47
CA ASP A 748 -41.77 -22.38 -2.44
C ASP A 748 -41.74 -21.69 -1.07
N LEU A 749 -42.40 -22.32 -0.10
CA LEU A 749 -42.50 -21.86 1.29
C LEU A 749 -41.13 -21.78 1.98
N GLN A 750 -40.11 -22.51 1.50
CA GLN A 750 -38.77 -22.48 2.09
C GLN A 750 -38.07 -21.13 1.94
N PHE A 751 -38.58 -20.24 1.08
CA PHE A 751 -38.06 -18.89 0.85
C PHE A 751 -39.03 -17.78 1.27
N ALA A 752 -40.10 -18.13 2.00
CA ALA A 752 -41.12 -17.17 2.42
C ALA A 752 -40.59 -16.07 3.35
N THR A 753 -39.50 -16.35 4.09
CA THR A 753 -38.85 -15.41 5.00
C THR A 753 -37.76 -14.56 4.35
N ASP A 754 -37.47 -14.76 3.06
CA ASP A 754 -36.43 -14.00 2.37
C ASP A 754 -36.87 -12.55 2.16
N ALA A 755 -36.04 -11.61 2.59
CA ALA A 755 -36.23 -10.17 2.42
C ALA A 755 -35.84 -9.74 0.99
N LYS A 756 -36.61 -10.18 0.00
CA LYS A 756 -36.32 -9.96 -1.44
C LYS A 756 -36.24 -8.48 -1.82
N GLU A 757 -36.86 -7.59 -1.05
CA GLU A 757 -36.81 -6.13 -1.25
C GLU A 757 -35.39 -5.56 -1.08
N VAL A 758 -34.52 -6.26 -0.34
CA VAL A 758 -33.10 -5.93 -0.18
C VAL A 758 -32.37 -6.02 -1.52
N PHE A 759 -32.82 -6.88 -2.45
CA PHE A 759 -32.19 -7.11 -3.73
C PHE A 759 -32.43 -5.95 -4.72
N GLN A 760 -31.44 -5.05 -4.82
CA GLN A 760 -31.49 -3.87 -5.68
C GLN A 760 -30.19 -3.73 -6.52
N PRO A 761 -29.85 -4.69 -7.41
CA PRO A 761 -28.59 -4.68 -8.16
C PRO A 761 -28.44 -3.47 -9.10
N PHE A 762 -29.54 -2.77 -9.39
CA PHE A 762 -29.57 -1.56 -10.22
C PHE A 762 -29.82 -0.29 -9.41
N SER A 763 -29.74 -0.36 -8.08
CA SER A 763 -30.10 0.70 -7.13
C SER A 763 -31.56 1.18 -7.26
N VAL A 764 -31.94 2.16 -6.44
CA VAL A 764 -33.29 2.76 -6.39
C VAL A 764 -33.24 4.28 -6.47
N GLY A 765 -34.42 4.90 -6.65
CA GLY A 765 -34.57 6.35 -6.65
C GLY A 765 -34.16 7.04 -7.96
N PRO A 766 -34.10 8.39 -7.97
CA PRO A 766 -33.82 9.19 -9.17
C PRO A 766 -32.45 8.93 -9.82
N GLN A 767 -31.52 8.34 -9.08
CA GLN A 767 -30.15 8.05 -9.51
C GLN A 767 -29.91 6.55 -9.77
N SER A 768 -30.97 5.75 -9.91
CA SER A 768 -30.89 4.32 -10.26
C SER A 768 -30.31 4.12 -11.67
N CYS A 769 -29.88 2.90 -11.99
CA CYS A 769 -29.27 2.60 -13.29
C CYS A 769 -30.20 2.96 -14.46
N VAL A 770 -29.69 3.71 -15.44
CA VAL A 770 -30.45 4.06 -16.67
C VAL A 770 -30.61 2.86 -17.60
N GLY A 771 -29.58 2.02 -17.68
CA GLY A 771 -29.51 0.87 -18.56
C GLY A 771 -30.14 -0.41 -18.00
N LYS A 772 -30.93 -0.34 -16.91
CA LYS A 772 -31.47 -1.53 -16.23
C LYS A 772 -32.18 -2.49 -17.20
N LYS A 773 -33.10 -1.96 -18.03
CA LYS A 773 -33.87 -2.80 -18.95
C LYS A 773 -32.98 -3.38 -20.05
N PHE A 774 -32.14 -2.55 -20.66
CA PHE A 774 -31.16 -2.98 -21.66
C PHE A 774 -30.26 -4.10 -21.13
N ALA A 775 -29.71 -3.96 -19.92
CA ALA A 775 -28.84 -4.97 -19.32
C ALA A 775 -29.57 -6.32 -19.14
N TYR A 776 -30.82 -6.32 -18.66
CA TYR A 776 -31.60 -7.55 -18.56
C TYR A 776 -31.87 -8.17 -19.93
N ASP A 777 -32.26 -7.38 -20.92
CA ASP A 777 -32.55 -7.85 -22.28
C ASP A 777 -31.29 -8.47 -22.90
N SER A 778 -30.14 -7.79 -22.80
CA SER A 778 -28.83 -8.28 -23.26
C SER A 778 -28.40 -9.57 -22.53
N MET A 779 -28.52 -9.64 -21.20
CA MET A 779 -28.16 -10.85 -20.47
C MET A 779 -29.02 -12.04 -20.87
N LYS A 780 -30.34 -11.84 -21.00
CA LYS A 780 -31.30 -12.88 -21.37
C LYS A 780 -30.99 -13.42 -22.77
N ILE A 781 -30.88 -12.56 -23.77
CA ILE A 781 -30.70 -12.99 -25.16
C ILE A 781 -29.35 -13.69 -25.39
N ILE A 782 -28.27 -13.15 -24.80
CA ILE A 782 -26.93 -13.74 -24.94
C ILE A 782 -26.92 -15.12 -24.28
N LEU A 783 -27.42 -15.23 -23.03
CA LEU A 783 -27.39 -16.49 -22.30
C LEU A 783 -28.29 -17.54 -22.96
N ALA A 784 -29.54 -17.19 -23.30
CA ALA A 784 -30.50 -18.10 -23.92
C ALA A 784 -29.99 -18.67 -25.24
N ARG A 785 -29.49 -17.83 -26.16
CA ARG A 785 -29.00 -18.29 -27.46
C ARG A 785 -27.68 -19.05 -27.36
N THR A 786 -26.81 -18.70 -26.41
CA THR A 786 -25.59 -19.49 -26.13
C THR A 786 -25.97 -20.91 -25.70
N LEU A 787 -26.92 -21.04 -24.76
CA LEU A 787 -27.39 -22.33 -24.27
C LEU A 787 -28.23 -23.10 -25.30
N TRP A 788 -28.87 -22.39 -26.23
CA TRP A 788 -29.55 -23.03 -27.35
C TRP A 788 -28.57 -23.76 -28.27
N ARG A 789 -27.48 -23.07 -28.69
CA ARG A 789 -26.51 -23.62 -29.67
C ARG A 789 -25.46 -24.55 -29.08
N PHE A 790 -25.08 -24.39 -27.82
CA PHE A 790 -23.90 -25.07 -27.28
C PHE A 790 -24.19 -25.82 -25.98
N ASP A 791 -23.70 -27.05 -25.91
CA ASP A 791 -23.33 -27.68 -24.66
C ASP A 791 -21.96 -27.18 -24.23
N MET A 792 -21.80 -26.96 -22.93
CA MET A 792 -20.59 -26.39 -22.37
C MET A 792 -20.06 -27.26 -21.24
N LYS A 793 -18.75 -27.46 -21.21
CA LYS A 793 -18.07 -28.16 -20.13
C LYS A 793 -17.08 -27.22 -19.43
N LEU A 794 -17.22 -27.11 -18.11
CA LEU A 794 -16.31 -26.32 -17.28
C LEU A 794 -14.97 -27.05 -17.09
N GLU A 795 -13.88 -26.33 -17.34
CA GLU A 795 -12.53 -26.84 -17.14
C GLU A 795 -12.12 -26.85 -15.66
N SER A 796 -11.32 -27.83 -15.25
CA SER A 796 -10.90 -28.02 -13.85
C SER A 796 -10.19 -26.79 -13.28
N THR A 797 -9.34 -26.14 -14.07
CA THR A 797 -8.63 -24.91 -13.71
C THR A 797 -9.60 -23.78 -13.34
N SER A 798 -10.70 -23.62 -14.09
CA SER A 798 -11.73 -22.61 -13.79
C SER A 798 -12.48 -22.98 -12.52
N LYS A 799 -12.84 -24.26 -12.36
CA LYS A 799 -13.50 -24.78 -11.16
C LYS A 799 -12.70 -24.48 -9.89
N GLU A 800 -11.38 -24.70 -9.93
CA GLU A 800 -10.48 -24.38 -8.82
C GLU A 800 -10.42 -22.87 -8.55
N LYS A 801 -10.19 -22.04 -9.58
CA LYS A 801 -10.04 -20.58 -9.42
C LYS A 801 -11.30 -19.92 -8.88
N TYR A 802 -12.48 -20.32 -9.33
CA TYR A 802 -13.75 -19.76 -8.86
C TYR A 802 -14.19 -20.33 -7.51
N SER A 803 -13.58 -21.42 -7.03
CA SER A 803 -13.79 -21.88 -5.64
C SER A 803 -13.16 -20.93 -4.61
N GLN A 804 -12.19 -20.13 -5.03
CA GLN A 804 -11.54 -19.12 -4.20
C GLN A 804 -12.32 -17.79 -4.25
N PRO A 805 -12.30 -16.98 -3.18
CA PRO A 805 -12.92 -15.65 -3.19
C PRO A 805 -12.31 -14.77 -4.28
N GLN A 806 -13.16 -14.29 -5.19
CA GLN A 806 -12.74 -13.37 -6.26
C GLN A 806 -12.44 -11.98 -5.67
N VAL A 807 -11.47 -11.27 -6.22
CA VAL A 807 -11.16 -9.90 -5.80
C VAL A 807 -12.10 -8.91 -6.48
N SER A 808 -12.39 -7.79 -5.80
CA SER A 808 -13.23 -6.72 -6.32
C SER A 808 -12.65 -5.34 -6.05
N TYR A 809 -12.52 -4.56 -7.12
CA TYR A 809 -12.09 -3.16 -7.15
C TYR A 809 -13.27 -2.31 -7.63
N VAL A 810 -14.25 -2.05 -6.75
CA VAL A 810 -15.62 -1.58 -7.11
C VAL A 810 -16.44 -2.66 -7.83
N SER A 811 -15.91 -3.24 -8.92
CA SER A 811 -16.45 -4.39 -9.63
C SER A 811 -15.60 -5.65 -9.45
N PHE A 812 -16.11 -6.83 -9.82
CA PHE A 812 -15.32 -8.06 -9.76
C PHE A 812 -14.22 -8.08 -10.82
N HIS A 813 -13.02 -8.47 -10.41
CA HIS A 813 -11.96 -8.85 -11.33
C HIS A 813 -11.92 -10.38 -11.41
N GLN A 814 -12.77 -10.92 -12.28
CA GLN A 814 -13.02 -12.37 -12.36
C GLN A 814 -11.84 -13.13 -12.97
N SER A 815 -11.63 -14.34 -12.46
CA SER A 815 -10.71 -15.31 -13.06
C SER A 815 -11.16 -15.74 -14.47
N PRO A 816 -10.25 -16.20 -15.34
CA PRO A 816 -10.62 -16.78 -16.64
C PRO A 816 -11.66 -17.90 -16.50
N LEU A 817 -12.71 -17.86 -17.32
CA LEU A 817 -13.76 -18.88 -17.40
C LEU A 817 -13.48 -19.77 -18.62
N LEU A 818 -12.52 -20.68 -18.45
CA LEU A 818 -12.16 -21.66 -19.46
C LEU A 818 -13.25 -22.73 -19.58
N VAL A 819 -13.78 -22.90 -20.80
CA VAL A 819 -14.79 -23.89 -21.16
C VAL A 819 -14.42 -24.58 -22.47
N THR A 820 -14.91 -25.80 -22.63
CA THR A 820 -14.97 -26.51 -23.91
C THR A 820 -16.42 -26.50 -24.41
N LEU A 821 -16.62 -26.10 -25.66
CA LEU A 821 -17.94 -26.06 -26.30
C LEU A 821 -18.14 -27.27 -27.20
N VAL A 822 -19.36 -27.79 -27.20
CA VAL A 822 -19.86 -28.78 -28.16
C VAL A 822 -21.13 -28.20 -28.78
N GLU A 823 -21.17 -28.13 -30.10
CA GLU A 823 -22.36 -27.67 -30.81
C GLU A 823 -23.50 -28.69 -30.64
N ARG A 824 -24.68 -28.22 -30.23
CA ARG A 824 -25.88 -29.05 -30.16
C ARG A 824 -26.35 -29.33 -31.58
N GLY A 825 -26.57 -30.60 -31.91
CA GLY A 825 -27.20 -30.98 -33.18
C GLY A 825 -28.57 -30.30 -33.29
N ALA A 826 -28.81 -29.69 -34.45
CA ALA A 826 -30.05 -28.95 -34.75
C ALA A 826 -31.31 -29.82 -34.66
#